data_AF-A0A1G7WBZ1-F1
#
_entry.id   AF-A0A1G7WBZ1-F1
#
_cell.length_a   1.000
_cell.length_b   1.000
_cell.length_c   1.000
_cell.angle_alpha   90.00
_cell.angle_beta   90.00
_cell.angle_gamma   90.00
#
_symmetry.space_group_name_H-M   'P 1'
#
loop_
_entity.id
_entity.type
_entity.pdbx_description
1 polymer ?
#
loop_
_entity_poly.entity_id
_entity_poly.type
_entity_poly.pdbx_seq_one_letter_code
_entity_poly.pdbx_strand_id
1 'polypeptide(L)'
;MTLSKKQFTRSTGRFLVSLIGLALLTGCEHPTEGLVYARNPDGSDNKAIVVAYRGEETDVIIPDSVTTIEKNAFRRNKLTSVTFPDSLTTIGNYAFRGNELTNVTIPDSVTTIGVETFSTNKLTSVTLPDSLTTIRERAFEYNRLTSLTLPDTVIYIGDSAFRDNQLTSVTLPDSLTTIRKSAFEYNRLTSVTLPDSLITIGSHAFRGNELTSLTLPDSLATIGAYAFNGNELTKLTLPNSVTTIEDLAFNHNRLTSVTLPDSVTSIGYDAFGDNELTSVTIPDSVTTIGSASFRSNKLTSVTLPDSVTLIESDAFYGNKLTNVTLPESLATIGYGAFSHNKLTSVTLPDSVTTIGHEAFNHNRLTSVTLPDTVIYIGDSAFRENQLTSVTLPDSLATIGYRAFRGNKLTNLTIPDSVTTIGDEAFSTNKLTSVTIPDTVIYIGDSAFRENQLTSVTIPDSVITIGDEAFENNRLTSVTLPNSVTTIGSGVFNNNRLSTFNDAPSDGFIFARNSDGSENKKVIISYGGVRHGIVIPGSVTTIGYEAFRDNELTSVTIPDSVTTIEYGAFENNRLTSVTLPDSVTTISEKAFADNWLGSVTIPDSVTTIGDEAFSNNSRALTSVIIPDSVISVGYHAFDVSVTIKRN
;
A
#
# COMPACT_ATOMS: atom_id res chain seq x y z
N MET A 1 14.59 -50.80 60.89
CA MET A 1 14.00 -50.07 62.03
C MET A 1 13.08 -49.00 61.49
N THR A 2 11.79 -49.14 61.75
CA THR A 2 10.73 -48.18 61.41
C THR A 2 10.79 -46.95 62.32
N LEU A 3 10.67 -45.74 61.75
CA LEU A 3 10.18 -44.47 62.33
C LEU A 3 10.41 -43.38 61.27
N SER A 4 9.60 -42.33 61.05
CA SER A 4 8.19 -42.00 61.23
C SER A 4 8.04 -40.63 60.54
N LYS A 5 6.99 -40.41 59.75
CA LYS A 5 6.65 -39.10 59.16
C LYS A 5 6.13 -38.17 60.27
N LYS A 6 6.73 -36.99 60.44
CA LYS A 6 6.02 -35.80 60.95
C LYS A 6 6.49 -34.54 60.22
N GLN A 7 5.50 -33.75 59.83
CA GLN A 7 5.55 -32.55 59.00
C GLN A 7 6.23 -31.36 59.68
N PHE A 8 6.92 -30.54 58.89
CA PHE A 8 7.01 -29.10 59.09
C PHE A 8 6.77 -28.38 57.75
N THR A 9 6.01 -27.29 57.83
CA THR A 9 5.39 -26.52 56.76
C THR A 9 6.22 -25.28 56.38
N ARG A 10 6.17 -24.93 55.07
CA ARG A 10 6.36 -23.61 54.42
C ARG A 10 7.59 -22.74 54.80
N SER A 11 8.56 -22.66 53.88
CA SER A 11 9.02 -21.37 53.29
C SER A 11 9.85 -21.60 52.00
N THR A 12 9.34 -21.07 50.89
CA THR A 12 10.05 -20.52 49.72
C THR A 12 11.49 -20.98 49.40
N GLY A 13 11.62 -21.79 48.34
CA GLY A 13 12.42 -21.45 47.16
C GLY A 13 13.89 -21.11 47.33
N ARG A 14 14.70 -22.00 47.92
CA ARG A 14 16.16 -22.06 47.73
C ARG A 14 16.54 -23.51 47.92
N PHE A 15 16.85 -24.24 46.86
CA PHE A 15 17.70 -25.43 46.81
C PHE A 15 17.60 -26.08 45.42
N LEU A 16 18.47 -25.64 44.51
CA LEU A 16 19.09 -26.51 43.51
C LEU A 16 20.58 -26.17 43.40
N VAL A 17 21.22 -26.03 44.56
CA VAL A 17 22.68 -26.17 44.72
C VAL A 17 22.88 -27.56 45.28
N SER A 18 23.04 -28.54 44.40
CA SER A 18 23.42 -29.91 44.79
C SER A 18 23.97 -30.65 43.58
N LEU A 19 25.14 -30.23 43.10
CA LEU A 19 26.20 -31.15 42.68
C LEU A 19 27.61 -30.52 42.62
N ILE A 20 27.87 -29.44 43.39
CA ILE A 20 29.24 -28.90 43.58
C ILE A 20 29.51 -28.73 45.10
N GLY A 21 29.05 -29.71 45.89
CA GLY A 21 29.25 -29.77 47.33
C GLY A 21 30.38 -30.71 47.78
N LEU A 22 31.17 -31.24 46.83
CA LEU A 22 32.24 -32.20 47.13
C LEU A 22 33.57 -31.88 46.41
N ALA A 23 33.81 -30.61 46.06
CA ALA A 23 35.10 -30.12 45.54
C ALA A 23 35.78 -29.10 46.46
N LEU A 24 35.17 -28.74 47.59
CA LEU A 24 35.70 -27.74 48.54
C LEU A 24 36.80 -28.25 49.49
N LEU A 25 37.54 -29.31 49.12
CA LEU A 25 38.66 -29.83 49.92
C LEU A 25 39.96 -30.09 49.15
N THR A 26 40.03 -29.75 47.87
CA THR A 26 41.29 -29.60 47.12
C THR A 26 41.10 -28.51 46.06
N GLY A 27 41.66 -27.32 46.28
CA GLY A 27 41.60 -26.18 45.36
C GLY A 27 42.37 -26.39 44.06
N CYS A 28 41.89 -27.28 43.20
CA CYS A 28 42.29 -27.42 41.81
C CYS A 28 41.02 -27.55 40.96
N GLU A 29 40.39 -26.44 40.60
CA GLU A 29 39.61 -26.42 39.36
C GLU A 29 40.62 -26.55 38.22
N HIS A 30 40.53 -27.63 37.44
CA HIS A 30 41.42 -27.83 36.31
C HIS A 30 41.02 -26.86 35.19
N PRO A 31 41.95 -25.99 34.72
CA PRO A 31 41.76 -25.20 33.50
C PRO A 31 41.26 -26.06 32.35
N THR A 32 40.25 -25.59 31.61
CA THR A 32 39.82 -26.25 30.37
C THR A 32 40.98 -26.35 29.38
N GLU A 33 41.17 -27.53 28.79
CA GLU A 33 42.20 -27.75 27.78
C GLU A 33 41.87 -27.00 26.48
N GLY A 34 42.91 -26.65 25.70
CA GLY A 34 42.74 -25.98 24.40
C GLY A 34 42.74 -24.44 24.44
N LEU A 35 42.98 -23.83 25.61
CA LEU A 35 43.27 -22.40 25.73
C LEU A 35 44.62 -22.05 25.09
N VAL A 36 44.62 -21.09 24.16
CA VAL A 36 45.82 -20.56 23.51
C VAL A 36 46.16 -19.21 24.13
N TYR A 37 47.37 -19.10 24.66
CA TYR A 37 47.85 -17.91 25.35
C TYR A 37 48.72 -17.03 24.45
N ALA A 38 48.80 -15.74 24.76
CA ALA A 38 49.79 -14.86 24.13
C ALA A 38 51.21 -15.30 24.48
N ARG A 39 52.22 -14.80 23.77
CA ARG A 39 53.64 -15.14 24.02
C ARG A 39 54.39 -13.95 24.62
N ASN A 40 55.16 -14.23 25.66
CA ASN A 40 56.15 -13.30 26.20
C ASN A 40 57.32 -13.13 25.22
N PRO A 41 58.12 -12.06 25.32
CA PRO A 41 59.30 -11.86 24.47
C PRO A 41 60.34 -12.99 24.55
N ASP A 42 60.41 -13.70 25.68
CA ASP A 42 61.28 -14.87 25.88
C ASP A 42 60.72 -16.16 25.24
N GLY A 43 59.56 -16.06 24.58
CA GLY A 43 58.89 -17.20 23.99
C GLY A 43 58.23 -18.12 25.02
N SER A 44 57.95 -17.71 26.25
CA SER A 44 57.06 -18.44 27.16
C SER A 44 55.60 -18.02 26.95
N ASP A 45 54.64 -18.82 27.45
CA ASP A 45 53.22 -18.43 27.45
C ASP A 45 52.97 -17.31 28.46
N ASN A 46 52.36 -16.23 28.01
CA ASN A 46 51.75 -15.23 28.87
C ASN A 46 50.37 -15.71 29.32
N LYS A 47 50.33 -16.42 30.46
CA LYS A 47 49.09 -16.96 31.03
C LYS A 47 48.06 -15.91 31.45
N ALA A 48 48.40 -14.62 31.39
CA ALA A 48 47.47 -13.53 31.66
C ALA A 48 46.55 -13.19 30.47
N ILE A 49 46.86 -13.66 29.25
CA ILE A 49 46.15 -13.26 28.03
C ILE A 49 45.76 -14.48 27.21
N VAL A 50 44.46 -14.70 26.99
CA VAL A 50 43.94 -15.74 26.10
C VAL A 50 43.66 -15.13 24.72
N VAL A 51 44.30 -15.69 23.69
CA VAL A 51 44.21 -15.21 22.29
C VAL A 51 43.26 -16.03 21.42
N ALA A 52 43.06 -17.30 21.75
CA ALA A 52 42.16 -18.19 21.03
C ALA A 52 41.80 -19.41 21.90
N TYR A 53 40.70 -20.06 21.53
CA TYR A 53 40.30 -21.37 22.01
C TYR A 53 40.28 -22.34 20.85
N ARG A 54 40.92 -23.50 21.03
CA ARG A 54 40.98 -24.60 20.05
C ARG A 54 40.63 -25.95 20.66
N GLY A 55 40.03 -25.93 21.86
CA GLY A 55 39.55 -27.15 22.51
C GLY A 55 38.19 -27.58 21.97
N GLU A 56 37.78 -28.78 22.33
CA GLU A 56 36.48 -29.37 21.98
C GLU A 56 35.46 -29.27 23.12
N GLU A 57 35.89 -28.85 24.33
CA GLU A 57 35.00 -28.67 25.47
C GLU A 57 34.08 -27.47 25.25
N THR A 58 32.80 -27.64 25.57
CA THR A 58 31.81 -26.56 25.46
C THR A 58 31.54 -25.86 26.79
N ASP A 59 31.99 -26.44 27.90
CA ASP A 59 31.98 -25.82 29.24
C ASP A 59 33.41 -25.38 29.58
N VAL A 60 33.66 -24.08 29.54
CA VAL A 60 35.01 -23.53 29.63
C VAL A 60 35.24 -22.85 30.98
N ILE A 61 36.23 -23.31 31.74
CA ILE A 61 36.75 -22.64 32.93
C ILE A 61 38.01 -21.86 32.56
N ILE A 62 37.94 -20.53 32.67
CA ILE A 62 39.08 -19.64 32.41
C ILE A 62 39.91 -19.49 33.69
N PRO A 63 41.24 -19.76 33.67
CA PRO A 63 42.05 -19.79 34.91
C PRO A 63 42.24 -18.43 35.57
N ASP A 64 42.39 -18.43 36.91
CA ASP A 64 42.61 -17.26 37.76
C ASP A 64 43.78 -16.35 37.35
N SER A 65 44.75 -16.86 36.59
CA SER A 65 45.85 -16.05 36.06
C SER A 65 45.42 -15.10 34.93
N VAL A 66 44.30 -15.34 34.27
CA VAL A 66 43.86 -14.63 33.05
C VAL A 66 43.24 -13.29 33.41
N THR A 67 43.83 -12.21 32.90
CA THR A 67 43.33 -10.84 33.07
C THR A 67 42.70 -10.26 31.80
N THR A 68 42.98 -10.87 30.64
CA THR A 68 42.53 -10.39 29.32
C THR A 68 42.12 -11.56 28.43
N ILE A 69 40.95 -11.43 27.80
CA ILE A 69 40.50 -12.27 26.70
C ILE A 69 40.51 -11.42 25.44
N GLU A 70 41.26 -11.83 24.43
CA GLU A 70 41.44 -11.05 23.20
C GLU A 70 40.25 -11.14 22.24
N LYS A 71 40.30 -10.27 21.23
CA LYS A 71 39.31 -10.23 20.15
C LYS A 71 39.12 -11.61 19.49
N ASN A 72 37.87 -12.04 19.35
CA ASN A 72 37.46 -13.35 18.78
C ASN A 72 37.95 -14.60 19.54
N ALA A 73 38.56 -14.50 20.73
CA ALA A 73 39.23 -15.65 21.36
C ALA A 73 38.35 -16.92 21.44
N PHE A 74 37.05 -16.77 21.73
CA PHE A 74 36.09 -17.86 21.82
C PHE A 74 34.98 -17.79 20.76
N ARG A 75 35.17 -17.07 19.65
CA ARG A 75 34.13 -16.90 18.63
C ARG A 75 33.79 -18.22 17.94
N ARG A 76 32.49 -18.56 17.85
CA ARG A 76 31.96 -19.75 17.15
C ARG A 76 32.55 -21.09 17.62
N ASN A 77 32.81 -21.23 18.92
CA ASN A 77 33.29 -22.47 19.53
C ASN A 77 32.18 -23.37 20.09
N LYS A 78 30.90 -23.03 19.86
CA LYS A 78 29.73 -23.78 20.37
C LYS A 78 29.69 -23.90 21.90
N LEU A 79 30.28 -22.93 22.60
CA LEU A 79 30.33 -22.95 24.07
C LEU A 79 28.93 -22.91 24.66
N THR A 80 28.65 -23.78 25.63
CA THR A 80 27.40 -23.84 26.39
C THR A 80 27.48 -23.07 27.72
N SER A 81 28.67 -22.95 28.27
CA SER A 81 28.96 -22.20 29.51
C SER A 81 30.40 -21.70 29.53
N VAL A 82 30.63 -20.64 30.31
CA VAL A 82 31.96 -20.10 30.60
C VAL A 82 32.02 -19.59 32.04
N THR A 83 33.07 -19.96 32.76
CA THR A 83 33.39 -19.44 34.09
C THR A 83 34.55 -18.46 33.96
N PHE A 84 34.32 -17.21 34.35
CA PHE A 84 35.33 -16.16 34.35
C PHE A 84 36.03 -16.04 35.70
N PRO A 85 37.36 -15.78 35.74
CA PRO A 85 38.06 -15.51 36.99
C PRO A 85 37.85 -14.05 37.43
N ASP A 86 37.94 -13.80 38.74
CA ASP A 86 37.81 -12.45 39.31
C ASP A 86 38.90 -11.47 38.81
N SER A 87 40.03 -12.00 38.37
CA SER A 87 41.16 -11.24 37.82
C SER A 87 40.92 -10.71 36.40
N LEU A 88 39.84 -11.12 35.72
CA LEU A 88 39.53 -10.74 34.35
C LEU A 88 39.07 -9.28 34.25
N THR A 89 39.91 -8.42 33.70
CA THR A 89 39.61 -6.99 33.53
C THR A 89 39.10 -6.62 32.13
N THR A 90 39.47 -7.42 31.11
CA THR A 90 39.22 -7.07 29.70
C THR A 90 38.66 -8.25 28.92
N ILE A 91 37.51 -8.02 28.25
CA ILE A 91 36.92 -8.96 27.28
C ILE A 91 36.88 -8.29 25.92
N GLY A 92 37.64 -8.85 24.98
CA GLY A 92 37.78 -8.33 23.63
C GLY A 92 36.49 -8.38 22.82
N ASN A 93 36.44 -7.54 21.79
CA ASN A 93 35.32 -7.52 20.85
C ASN A 93 35.14 -8.91 20.21
N TYR A 94 33.88 -9.30 19.94
CA TYR A 94 33.53 -10.59 19.32
C TYR A 94 33.99 -11.83 20.13
N ALA A 95 34.54 -11.68 21.34
CA ALA A 95 35.21 -12.77 22.04
C ALA A 95 34.33 -14.00 22.22
N PHE A 96 33.04 -13.83 22.54
CA PHE A 96 32.09 -14.93 22.75
C PHE A 96 30.96 -14.97 21.72
N ARG A 97 31.15 -14.34 20.55
CA ARG A 97 30.12 -14.27 19.51
C ARG A 97 29.82 -15.63 18.88
N GLY A 98 28.55 -15.93 18.65
CA GLY A 98 28.13 -17.11 17.88
C GLY A 98 28.32 -18.42 18.63
N ASN A 99 28.09 -18.42 19.94
CA ASN A 99 28.14 -19.62 20.78
C ASN A 99 26.72 -20.03 21.22
N GLU A 100 26.64 -20.96 22.16
CA GLU A 100 25.41 -21.55 22.67
C GLU A 100 25.20 -21.20 24.16
N LEU A 101 25.84 -20.12 24.63
CA LEU A 101 25.85 -19.72 26.04
C LEU A 101 24.43 -19.42 26.51
N THR A 102 24.06 -19.93 27.68
CA THR A 102 22.71 -19.74 28.25
C THR A 102 22.68 -18.72 29.38
N ASN A 103 23.80 -18.53 30.08
CA ASN A 103 23.97 -17.54 31.13
C ASN A 103 25.45 -17.16 31.23
N VAL A 104 25.72 -15.95 31.72
CA VAL A 104 27.06 -15.44 31.97
C VAL A 104 27.05 -14.55 33.22
N THR A 105 28.05 -14.71 34.09
CA THR A 105 28.33 -13.79 35.19
C THR A 105 29.60 -13.03 34.88
N ILE A 106 29.50 -11.73 34.64
CA ILE A 106 30.66 -10.88 34.30
C ILE A 106 31.33 -10.43 35.61
N PRO A 107 32.67 -10.58 35.75
CA PRO A 107 33.37 -10.19 36.98
C PRO A 107 33.33 -8.69 37.29
N ASP A 108 33.39 -8.34 38.58
CA ASP A 108 33.34 -6.96 39.10
C ASP A 108 34.48 -6.07 38.62
N SER A 109 35.57 -6.65 38.12
CA SER A 109 36.72 -5.93 37.56
C SER A 109 36.53 -5.48 36.10
N VAL A 110 35.46 -5.92 35.42
CA VAL A 110 35.15 -5.56 34.02
C VAL A 110 34.30 -4.29 33.95
N THR A 111 34.86 -3.22 33.38
CA THR A 111 34.17 -1.91 33.25
C THR A 111 33.53 -1.66 31.88
N THR A 112 33.84 -2.50 30.88
CA THR A 112 33.34 -2.36 29.50
C THR A 112 33.02 -3.72 28.88
N ILE A 113 31.85 -3.82 28.26
CA ILE A 113 31.50 -4.94 27.38
C ILE A 113 31.70 -4.51 25.92
N GLY A 114 32.57 -5.22 25.22
CA GLY A 114 33.02 -4.91 23.87
C GLY A 114 31.95 -5.09 22.79
N VAL A 115 32.30 -4.68 21.57
CA VAL A 115 31.44 -4.79 20.39
C VAL A 115 31.17 -6.25 20.08
N GLU A 116 29.89 -6.60 19.92
CA GLU A 116 29.42 -7.96 19.59
C GLU A 116 29.97 -9.06 20.54
N THR A 117 30.42 -8.72 21.75
CA THR A 117 31.13 -9.66 22.61
C THR A 117 30.32 -10.92 22.92
N PHE A 118 29.02 -10.78 23.22
CA PHE A 118 28.10 -11.88 23.49
C PHE A 118 26.98 -12.01 22.44
N SER A 119 27.15 -11.43 21.25
CA SER A 119 26.14 -11.49 20.18
C SER A 119 25.91 -12.91 19.66
N THR A 120 24.68 -13.21 19.23
CA THR A 120 24.30 -14.49 18.62
C THR A 120 24.58 -15.66 19.57
N ASN A 121 23.92 -15.65 20.72
CA ASN A 121 24.00 -16.70 21.74
C ASN A 121 22.57 -17.16 22.13
N LYS A 122 22.45 -17.92 23.22
CA LYS A 122 21.17 -18.35 23.80
C LYS A 122 20.96 -17.78 25.20
N LEU A 123 21.58 -16.64 25.51
CA LEU A 123 21.60 -16.09 26.86
C LEU A 123 20.17 -15.77 27.31
N THR A 124 19.71 -16.42 28.38
CA THR A 124 18.43 -16.11 29.03
C THR A 124 18.62 -15.13 30.19
N SER A 125 19.83 -15.05 30.75
CA SER A 125 20.21 -14.10 31.80
C SER A 125 21.68 -13.72 31.69
N VAL A 126 22.01 -12.54 32.20
CA VAL A 126 23.38 -12.06 32.40
C VAL A 126 23.45 -11.33 33.74
N THR A 127 24.50 -11.59 34.51
CA THR A 127 24.84 -10.80 35.70
C THR A 127 25.88 -9.76 35.29
N LEU A 128 25.50 -8.48 35.36
CA LEU A 128 26.38 -7.35 35.05
C LEU A 128 27.03 -6.84 36.35
N PRO A 129 28.29 -6.39 36.31
CA PRO A 129 28.99 -5.91 37.51
C PRO A 129 28.62 -4.45 37.80
N ASP A 130 28.64 -4.07 39.09
CA ASP A 130 28.33 -2.70 39.54
C ASP A 130 29.33 -1.65 38.99
N SER A 131 30.52 -2.09 38.56
CA SER A 131 31.55 -1.25 37.96
C SER A 131 31.37 -0.97 36.46
N LEU A 132 30.35 -1.57 35.82
CA LEU A 132 30.13 -1.49 34.38
C LEU A 132 29.73 -0.08 33.95
N THR A 133 30.53 0.56 33.11
CA THR A 133 30.23 1.92 32.60
C THR A 133 29.73 1.93 31.17
N THR A 134 30.13 0.94 30.36
CA THR A 134 29.96 0.96 28.91
C THR A 134 29.53 -0.40 28.36
N ILE A 135 28.43 -0.42 27.62
CA ILE A 135 27.98 -1.57 26.81
C ILE A 135 28.03 -1.14 25.34
N ARG A 136 28.91 -1.75 24.54
CA ARG A 136 29.13 -1.34 23.14
C ARG A 136 28.12 -1.95 22.16
N GLU A 137 28.23 -1.53 20.91
CA GLU A 137 27.37 -1.92 19.80
C GLU A 137 27.18 -3.44 19.71
N ARG A 138 25.91 -3.87 19.57
CA ARG A 138 25.50 -5.27 19.46
C ARG A 138 26.03 -6.22 20.53
N ALA A 139 26.46 -5.71 21.69
CA ALA A 139 27.11 -6.51 22.74
C ALA A 139 26.32 -7.78 23.11
N PHE A 140 25.00 -7.69 23.15
CA PHE A 140 24.07 -8.77 23.48
C PHE A 140 22.99 -9.01 22.41
N GLU A 141 23.19 -8.56 21.17
CA GLU A 141 22.22 -8.76 20.08
C GLU A 141 21.98 -10.26 19.80
N TYR A 142 20.77 -10.64 19.37
CA TYR A 142 20.40 -12.00 19.00
C TYR A 142 20.61 -12.99 20.15
N ASN A 143 19.91 -12.75 21.25
CA ASN A 143 19.91 -13.58 22.45
C ASN A 143 18.47 -13.88 22.89
N ARG A 144 18.30 -14.36 24.12
CA ARG A 144 17.00 -14.74 24.71
C ARG A 144 16.79 -14.10 26.08
N LEU A 145 17.44 -12.96 26.33
CA LEU A 145 17.40 -12.29 27.64
C LEU A 145 15.95 -11.92 27.95
N THR A 146 15.45 -12.28 29.12
CA THR A 146 14.03 -12.06 29.49
C THR A 146 13.83 -10.85 30.40
N SER A 147 14.85 -10.48 31.18
CA SER A 147 14.92 -9.27 31.99
C SER A 147 16.36 -8.76 32.10
N LEU A 148 16.50 -7.48 32.41
CA LEU A 148 17.80 -6.83 32.57
C LEU A 148 17.73 -5.69 33.59
N THR A 149 18.67 -5.67 34.53
CA THR A 149 18.94 -4.51 35.39
C THR A 149 20.30 -3.94 35.00
N LEU A 150 20.32 -2.71 34.51
CA LEU A 150 21.56 -2.01 34.21
C LEU A 150 22.10 -1.33 35.50
N PRO A 151 23.40 -1.46 35.81
CA PRO A 151 24.01 -0.72 36.91
C PRO A 151 23.90 0.80 36.72
N ASP A 152 23.76 1.56 37.82
CA ASP A 152 23.64 3.03 37.80
C ASP A 152 24.87 3.74 37.20
N THR A 153 26.01 3.03 37.16
CA THR A 153 27.27 3.47 36.57
C THR A 153 27.29 3.41 35.04
N VAL A 154 26.31 2.75 34.40
CA VAL A 154 26.20 2.66 32.95
C VAL A 154 25.78 4.01 32.36
N ILE A 155 26.71 4.65 31.65
CA ILE A 155 26.48 5.92 30.95
C ILE A 155 26.34 5.76 29.44
N TYR A 156 26.64 4.57 28.91
CA TYR A 156 26.66 4.30 27.47
C TYR A 156 26.07 2.94 27.13
N ILE A 157 24.97 2.95 26.35
CA ILE A 157 24.38 1.78 25.69
C ILE A 157 24.52 1.97 24.18
N GLY A 158 25.32 1.11 23.54
CA GLY A 158 25.63 1.18 22.12
C GLY A 158 24.46 0.80 21.21
N ASP A 159 24.62 1.12 19.92
CA ASP A 159 23.67 0.77 18.87
C ASP A 159 23.37 -0.73 18.88
N SER A 160 22.09 -1.09 18.78
CA SER A 160 21.63 -2.49 18.77
C SER A 160 22.11 -3.35 19.95
N ALA A 161 22.56 -2.76 21.07
CA ALA A 161 23.19 -3.49 22.18
C ALA A 161 22.36 -4.68 22.68
N PHE A 162 21.03 -4.54 22.71
CA PHE A 162 20.08 -5.57 23.15
C PHE A 162 19.03 -5.93 22.08
N ARG A 163 19.32 -5.67 20.80
CA ARG A 163 18.40 -5.98 19.69
C ARG A 163 18.12 -7.49 19.57
N ASP A 164 16.91 -7.84 19.14
CA ASP A 164 16.48 -9.24 18.92
C ASP A 164 16.70 -10.11 20.18
N ASN A 165 16.05 -9.73 21.28
CA ASN A 165 16.04 -10.44 22.56
C ASN A 165 14.59 -10.77 22.99
N GLN A 166 14.39 -11.20 24.23
CA GLN A 166 13.07 -11.52 24.78
C GLN A 166 12.72 -10.64 25.99
N LEU A 167 13.33 -9.44 26.09
CA LEU A 167 13.22 -8.61 27.28
C LEU A 167 11.77 -8.19 27.48
N THR A 168 11.22 -8.53 28.64
CA THR A 168 9.87 -8.13 29.05
C THR A 168 9.87 -6.86 29.92
N SER A 169 11.01 -6.59 30.56
CA SER A 169 11.29 -5.40 31.36
C SER A 169 12.79 -5.07 31.32
N VAL A 170 13.10 -3.78 31.47
CA VAL A 170 14.45 -3.26 31.65
C VAL A 170 14.43 -2.14 32.67
N THR A 171 15.39 -2.13 33.60
CA THR A 171 15.65 -0.98 34.48
C THR A 171 16.80 -0.19 33.90
N LEU A 172 16.54 1.08 33.53
CA LEU A 172 17.53 2.00 32.97
C LEU A 172 18.20 2.83 34.08
N PRO A 173 19.48 3.22 33.94
CA PRO A 173 20.15 4.10 34.89
C PRO A 173 19.58 5.51 34.90
N ASP A 174 19.45 6.12 36.07
CA ASP A 174 18.93 7.50 36.23
C ASP A 174 19.79 8.56 35.52
N SER A 175 21.07 8.27 35.29
CA SER A 175 22.03 9.18 34.64
C SER A 175 22.04 9.10 33.11
N LEU A 176 21.25 8.19 32.51
CA LEU A 176 21.29 7.91 31.07
C LEU A 176 20.65 9.04 30.25
N THR A 177 21.47 9.73 29.47
CA THR A 177 21.03 10.86 28.63
C THR A 177 20.63 10.47 27.20
N THR A 178 21.01 9.28 26.74
CA THR A 178 20.76 8.83 25.36
C THR A 178 20.50 7.33 25.29
N ILE A 179 19.44 6.95 24.59
CA ILE A 179 19.20 5.57 24.12
C ILE A 179 19.51 5.55 22.63
N ARG A 180 20.52 4.77 22.22
CA ARG A 180 21.02 4.76 20.84
C ARG A 180 20.14 3.95 19.88
N LYS A 181 20.49 4.05 18.59
CA LYS A 181 19.76 3.40 17.50
C LYS A 181 19.55 1.91 17.77
N SER A 182 18.32 1.44 17.59
CA SER A 182 17.92 0.05 17.76
C SER A 182 18.30 -0.60 19.10
N ALA A 183 18.64 0.15 20.15
CA ALA A 183 19.21 -0.40 21.38
C ALA A 183 18.38 -1.55 21.99
N PHE A 184 17.05 -1.44 21.92
CA PHE A 184 16.08 -2.43 22.40
C PHE A 184 15.10 -2.88 21.29
N GLU A 185 15.48 -2.79 20.02
CA GLU A 185 14.64 -3.22 18.89
C GLU A 185 14.31 -4.73 18.95
N TYR A 186 13.08 -5.09 18.58
CA TYR A 186 12.58 -6.47 18.56
C TYR A 186 12.80 -7.21 19.88
N ASN A 187 12.23 -6.62 20.93
CA ASN A 187 12.10 -7.24 22.25
C ASN A 187 10.62 -7.45 22.56
N ARG A 188 10.28 -7.72 23.83
CA ARG A 188 8.92 -7.97 24.30
C ARG A 188 8.56 -7.02 25.44
N LEU A 189 9.15 -5.83 25.44
CA LEU A 189 9.00 -4.88 26.55
C LEU A 189 7.54 -4.45 26.60
N THR A 190 6.90 -4.68 27.74
CA THR A 190 5.49 -4.27 27.97
C THR A 190 5.39 -2.89 28.62
N SER A 191 6.46 -2.50 29.32
CA SER A 191 6.69 -1.16 29.87
C SER A 191 8.19 -0.86 29.97
N VAL A 192 8.51 0.43 30.03
CA VAL A 192 9.86 0.94 30.35
C VAL A 192 9.72 2.26 31.10
N THR A 193 10.47 2.42 32.19
CA THR A 193 10.60 3.71 32.86
C THR A 193 11.78 4.44 32.23
N LEU A 194 11.52 5.57 31.58
CA LEU A 194 12.56 6.43 31.02
C LEU A 194 13.08 7.37 32.13
N PRO A 195 14.40 7.57 32.24
CA PRO A 195 14.97 8.45 33.27
C PRO A 195 14.75 9.93 32.93
N ASP A 196 14.58 10.77 33.95
CA ASP A 196 14.33 12.22 33.80
C ASP A 196 15.49 12.96 33.11
N SER A 197 16.68 12.36 33.05
CA SER A 197 17.87 12.91 32.37
C SER A 197 17.91 12.62 30.85
N LEU A 198 16.95 11.85 30.32
CA LEU A 198 16.97 11.38 28.94
C LEU A 198 16.66 12.49 27.92
N ILE A 199 17.65 12.82 27.09
CA ILE A 199 17.55 13.86 26.06
C ILE A 199 17.20 13.30 24.69
N THR A 200 17.65 12.07 24.37
CA THR A 200 17.55 11.52 23.00
C THR A 200 17.16 10.06 23.01
N ILE A 201 16.15 9.73 22.20
CA ILE A 201 15.79 8.37 21.81
C ILE A 201 16.13 8.20 20.34
N GLY A 202 17.09 7.33 20.04
CA GLY A 202 17.58 7.09 18.68
C GLY A 202 16.56 6.34 17.81
N SER A 203 16.81 6.35 16.50
CA SER A 203 15.97 5.65 15.53
C SER A 203 15.81 4.17 15.88
N HIS A 204 14.60 3.63 15.74
CA HIS A 204 14.26 2.23 16.01
C HIS A 204 14.52 1.76 17.46
N ALA A 205 14.85 2.65 18.41
CA ALA A 205 15.32 2.28 19.75
C ALA A 205 14.43 1.25 20.46
N PHE A 206 13.11 1.37 20.31
CA PHE A 206 12.09 0.48 20.87
C PHE A 206 11.17 -0.12 19.81
N ARG A 207 11.61 -0.17 18.54
CA ARG A 207 10.79 -0.72 17.44
C ARG A 207 10.46 -2.19 17.67
N GLY A 208 9.22 -2.59 17.37
CA GLY A 208 8.79 -3.99 17.45
C GLY A 208 8.78 -4.55 18.87
N ASN A 209 8.34 -3.76 19.85
CA ASN A 209 8.13 -4.17 21.23
C ASN A 209 6.63 -4.33 21.52
N GLU A 210 6.27 -4.59 22.77
CA GLU A 210 4.89 -4.80 23.22
C GLU A 210 4.45 -3.66 24.17
N LEU A 211 5.04 -2.44 24.04
CA LEU A 211 4.83 -1.35 25.00
C LEU A 211 3.38 -0.88 24.96
N THR A 212 2.68 -0.95 26.09
CA THR A 212 1.26 -0.57 26.19
C THR A 212 1.04 0.87 26.65
N SER A 213 2.02 1.42 27.37
CA SER A 213 2.04 2.78 27.90
C SER A 213 3.48 3.30 27.96
N LEU A 214 3.61 4.62 27.90
CA LEU A 214 4.90 5.30 27.91
C LEU A 214 4.74 6.69 28.55
N THR A 215 5.62 7.01 29.50
CA THR A 215 5.79 8.36 30.02
C THR A 215 7.10 8.91 29.45
N LEU A 216 7.01 10.00 28.68
CA LEU A 216 8.17 10.69 28.13
C LEU A 216 8.64 11.77 29.13
N PRO A 217 9.94 11.88 29.43
CA PRO A 217 10.45 12.89 30.35
C PRO A 217 10.46 14.28 29.73
N ASP A 218 10.28 15.32 30.55
CA ASP A 218 10.23 16.74 30.11
C ASP A 218 11.53 17.23 29.46
N SER A 219 12.64 16.54 29.69
CA SER A 219 13.95 16.84 29.12
C SER A 219 14.15 16.29 27.70
N LEU A 220 13.23 15.44 27.23
CA LEU A 220 13.37 14.73 25.95
C LEU A 220 13.24 15.68 24.76
N ALA A 221 14.32 15.89 24.03
CA ALA A 221 14.36 16.79 22.89
C ALA A 221 14.13 16.08 21.54
N THR A 222 14.50 14.81 21.44
CA THR A 222 14.52 14.10 20.14
C THR A 222 13.98 12.68 20.24
N ILE A 223 13.04 12.36 19.34
CA ILE A 223 12.48 11.03 19.12
C ILE A 223 12.81 10.64 17.68
N GLY A 224 13.75 9.70 17.51
CA GLY A 224 14.24 9.30 16.20
C GLY A 224 13.23 8.52 15.37
N ALA A 225 13.48 8.47 14.06
CA ALA A 225 12.63 7.73 13.12
C ALA A 225 12.40 6.27 13.56
N TYR A 226 11.16 5.80 13.47
CA TYR A 226 10.70 4.48 13.90
C TYR A 226 10.92 4.16 15.39
N ALA A 227 11.27 5.12 16.26
CA ALA A 227 11.67 4.85 17.65
C ALA A 227 10.69 3.93 18.40
N PHE A 228 9.38 4.10 18.20
CA PHE A 228 8.31 3.31 18.80
C PHE A 228 7.41 2.61 17.77
N ASN A 229 7.88 2.43 16.54
CA ASN A 229 7.12 1.73 15.50
C ASN A 229 6.78 0.28 15.91
N GLY A 230 5.56 -0.18 15.64
CA GLY A 230 5.16 -1.56 15.93
C GLY A 230 5.13 -1.88 17.41
N ASN A 231 4.45 -1.04 18.20
CA ASN A 231 4.20 -1.23 19.63
C ASN A 231 2.69 -1.31 19.89
N GLU A 232 2.30 -1.35 21.16
CA GLU A 232 0.90 -1.48 21.59
C GLU A 232 0.41 -0.21 22.33
N LEU A 233 1.04 0.95 22.08
CA LEU A 233 0.79 2.18 22.84
C LEU A 233 -0.65 2.63 22.63
N THR A 234 -1.38 2.88 23.72
CA THR A 234 -2.80 3.27 23.65
C THR A 234 -3.05 4.77 23.77
N LYS A 235 -2.12 5.49 24.41
CA LYS A 235 -2.14 6.95 24.62
C LYS A 235 -0.72 7.50 24.63
N LEU A 236 -0.58 8.76 24.23
CA LEU A 236 0.69 9.46 24.21
C LEU A 236 0.51 10.95 24.54
N THR A 237 1.37 11.48 25.39
CA THR A 237 1.55 12.93 25.61
C THR A 237 3.02 13.25 25.30
N LEU A 238 3.25 14.13 24.33
CA LEU A 238 4.60 14.58 23.99
C LEU A 238 4.99 15.77 24.89
N PRO A 239 6.24 15.82 25.38
CA PRO A 239 6.71 16.93 26.22
C PRO A 239 6.97 18.19 25.37
N ASN A 240 6.83 19.37 26.00
CA ASN A 240 6.99 20.69 25.35
C ASN A 240 8.40 20.97 24.77
N SER A 241 9.37 20.11 25.08
CA SER A 241 10.72 20.13 24.50
C SER A 241 10.78 19.55 23.09
N VAL A 242 9.78 18.78 22.66
CA VAL A 242 9.75 18.15 21.33
C VAL A 242 9.32 19.17 20.28
N THR A 243 10.17 19.36 19.28
CA THR A 243 9.93 20.28 18.15
C THR A 243 9.69 19.57 16.82
N THR A 244 10.16 18.33 16.70
CA THR A 244 10.07 17.50 15.50
C THR A 244 9.69 16.07 15.90
N ILE A 245 8.75 15.49 15.16
CA ILE A 245 8.40 14.07 15.27
C ILE A 245 8.87 13.40 13.99
N GLU A 246 9.91 12.58 14.10
CA GLU A 246 10.54 11.95 12.93
C GLU A 246 9.66 10.88 12.27
N ASP A 247 10.05 10.48 11.06
CA ASP A 247 9.32 9.52 10.23
C ASP A 247 9.00 8.22 11.00
N LEU A 248 7.74 7.78 10.90
CA LEU A 248 7.23 6.52 11.44
C LEU A 248 7.45 6.35 12.95
N ALA A 249 7.77 7.42 13.70
CA ALA A 249 8.15 7.35 15.11
C ALA A 249 7.13 6.60 15.97
N PHE A 250 5.82 6.75 15.69
CA PHE A 250 4.72 6.10 16.39
C PHE A 250 3.77 5.31 15.47
N ASN A 251 4.21 4.97 14.25
CA ASN A 251 3.42 4.17 13.31
C ASN A 251 3.15 2.75 13.85
N HIS A 252 2.01 2.16 13.47
CA HIS A 252 1.62 0.80 13.84
C HIS A 252 1.57 0.62 15.36
N ASN A 253 0.77 1.47 16.00
CA ASN A 253 0.45 1.41 17.42
C ASN A 253 -1.07 1.31 17.61
N ARG A 254 -1.56 1.50 18.84
CA ARG A 254 -2.99 1.47 19.18
C ARG A 254 -3.46 2.79 19.77
N LEU A 255 -2.82 3.89 19.37
CA LEU A 255 -3.06 5.20 19.96
C LEU A 255 -4.50 5.61 19.68
N THR A 256 -5.27 5.80 20.73
CA THR A 256 -6.66 6.30 20.64
C THR A 256 -6.73 7.83 20.74
N SER A 257 -5.70 8.43 21.35
CA SER A 257 -5.50 9.86 21.52
C SER A 257 -4.01 10.20 21.59
N VAL A 258 -3.63 11.33 21.01
CA VAL A 258 -2.31 11.94 21.15
C VAL A 258 -2.48 13.43 21.49
N THR A 259 -1.64 13.94 22.39
CA THR A 259 -1.52 15.39 22.66
C THR A 259 -0.20 15.89 22.09
N LEU A 260 -0.28 16.76 21.07
CA LEU A 260 0.86 17.41 20.44
C LEU A 260 1.08 18.78 21.11
N PRO A 261 2.30 19.11 21.58
CA PRO A 261 2.59 20.41 22.18
C PRO A 261 2.77 21.50 21.13
N ASP A 262 2.56 22.76 21.53
CA ASP A 262 2.68 23.95 20.66
C ASP A 262 4.08 24.13 20.04
N SER A 263 5.09 23.47 20.62
CA SER A 263 6.46 23.44 20.14
C SER A 263 6.67 22.62 18.86
N VAL A 264 5.73 21.73 18.50
CA VAL A 264 5.86 20.86 17.31
C VAL A 264 5.70 21.66 16.03
N THR A 265 6.77 21.78 15.27
CA THR A 265 6.80 22.48 13.98
C THR A 265 6.70 21.56 12.77
N SER A 266 6.99 20.26 12.96
CA SER A 266 7.02 19.26 11.89
C SER A 266 6.58 17.88 12.37
N ILE A 267 5.75 17.22 11.56
CA ILE A 267 5.28 15.85 11.73
C ILE A 267 5.76 15.06 10.51
N GLY A 268 6.68 14.12 10.74
CA GLY A 268 7.33 13.33 9.70
C GLY A 268 6.40 12.36 8.97
N TYR A 269 6.96 11.74 7.93
CA TYR A 269 6.27 10.76 7.10
C TYR A 269 5.68 9.64 7.95
N ASP A 270 4.37 9.43 7.83
CA ASP A 270 3.65 8.33 8.49
C ASP A 270 3.85 8.26 10.02
N ALA A 271 4.22 9.38 10.67
CA ALA A 271 4.60 9.42 12.07
C ALA A 271 3.53 8.84 13.02
N PHE A 272 2.24 9.03 12.70
CA PHE A 272 1.09 8.51 13.44
C PHE A 272 0.15 7.64 12.60
N GLY A 273 0.59 7.10 11.45
CA GLY A 273 -0.27 6.22 10.67
C GLY A 273 -0.45 4.83 11.28
N ASP A 274 -1.44 4.11 10.77
CA ASP A 274 -1.84 2.77 11.23
C ASP A 274 -2.04 2.72 12.76
N ASN A 275 -2.86 3.65 13.27
CA ASN A 275 -3.22 3.79 14.68
C ASN A 275 -4.75 3.74 14.87
N GLU A 276 -5.22 4.04 16.09
CA GLU A 276 -6.65 4.04 16.43
C GLU A 276 -7.18 5.45 16.75
N LEU A 277 -6.50 6.52 16.30
CA LEU A 277 -6.80 7.89 16.72
C LEU A 277 -8.21 8.26 16.29
N THR A 278 -8.98 8.85 17.21
CA THR A 278 -10.37 9.27 16.94
C THR A 278 -10.50 10.76 16.66
N SER A 279 -9.55 11.55 17.16
CA SER A 279 -9.40 12.98 16.90
C SER A 279 -7.93 13.37 17.06
N VAL A 280 -7.55 14.47 16.44
CA VAL A 280 -6.25 15.12 16.66
C VAL A 280 -6.40 16.63 16.46
N THR A 281 -5.72 17.40 17.32
CA THR A 281 -5.55 18.84 17.18
C THR A 281 -4.13 19.08 16.71
N ILE A 282 -3.99 19.71 15.54
CA ILE A 282 -2.69 20.08 15.00
C ILE A 282 -2.25 21.43 15.61
N PRO A 283 -1.03 21.55 16.15
CA PRO A 283 -0.55 22.79 16.75
C PRO A 283 -0.41 23.96 15.76
N ASP A 284 -0.64 25.19 16.24
CA ASP A 284 -0.61 26.42 15.42
C ASP A 284 0.74 26.69 14.73
N SER A 285 1.83 26.09 15.19
CA SER A 285 3.16 26.22 14.60
C SER A 285 3.40 25.31 13.38
N VAL A 286 2.50 24.38 13.08
CA VAL A 286 2.61 23.46 11.94
C VAL A 286 2.15 24.11 10.64
N THR A 287 3.03 24.16 9.65
CA THR A 287 2.73 24.74 8.32
C THR A 287 2.48 23.70 7.22
N THR A 288 2.88 22.46 7.46
CA THR A 288 2.73 21.33 6.53
C THR A 288 2.26 20.09 7.28
N ILE A 289 1.22 19.45 6.78
CA ILE A 289 0.82 18.11 7.25
C ILE A 289 1.57 17.08 6.39
N GLY A 290 2.55 16.41 6.99
CA GLY A 290 3.44 15.49 6.30
C GLY A 290 2.72 14.28 5.69
N SER A 291 3.33 13.74 4.64
CA SER A 291 2.82 12.60 3.88
C SER A 291 2.48 11.41 4.77
N ALA A 292 1.29 10.83 4.59
CA ALA A 292 0.74 9.71 5.37
C ALA A 292 0.71 9.91 6.91
N SER A 293 0.99 11.11 7.44
CA SER A 293 1.18 11.36 8.87
C SER A 293 0.06 10.84 9.78
N PHE A 294 -1.18 10.82 9.30
CA PHE A 294 -2.35 10.28 10.00
C PHE A 294 -3.12 9.21 9.21
N ARG A 295 -2.44 8.51 8.29
CA ARG A 295 -3.03 7.45 7.44
C ARG A 295 -3.62 6.30 8.27
N SER A 296 -4.69 5.67 7.78
CA SER A 296 -5.31 4.46 8.35
C SER A 296 -5.67 4.58 9.84
N ASN A 297 -6.18 5.72 10.27
CA ASN A 297 -6.66 5.94 11.64
C ASN A 297 -8.20 5.80 11.73
N LYS A 298 -8.78 6.18 12.87
CA LYS A 298 -10.22 6.22 13.10
C LYS A 298 -10.74 7.65 13.22
N LEU A 299 -10.03 8.64 12.67
CA LEU A 299 -10.32 10.06 12.89
C LEU A 299 -11.72 10.37 12.38
N THR A 300 -12.59 10.90 13.24
CA THR A 300 -13.91 11.40 12.86
C THR A 300 -13.93 12.90 12.65
N SER A 301 -12.93 13.59 13.22
CA SER A 301 -12.66 15.02 13.10
C SER A 301 -11.16 15.29 13.20
N VAL A 302 -10.72 16.39 12.59
CA VAL A 302 -9.38 16.96 12.72
C VAL A 302 -9.52 18.48 12.81
N THR A 303 -8.76 19.10 13.70
CA THR A 303 -8.65 20.56 13.76
C THR A 303 -7.32 20.97 13.13
N LEU A 304 -7.38 21.66 11.99
CA LEU A 304 -6.23 22.21 11.28
C LEU A 304 -6.08 23.70 11.65
N PRO A 305 -4.86 24.18 11.97
CA PRO A 305 -4.63 25.59 12.25
C PRO A 305 -4.55 26.41 10.95
N ASP A 306 -4.77 27.72 11.08
CA ASP A 306 -4.72 28.68 9.96
C ASP A 306 -3.33 28.80 9.31
N SER A 307 -2.29 28.25 9.93
CA SER A 307 -0.91 28.25 9.43
C SER A 307 -0.62 27.14 8.40
N VAL A 308 -1.49 26.14 8.25
CA VAL A 308 -1.28 25.02 7.31
C VAL A 308 -1.47 25.47 5.87
N THR A 309 -0.39 25.43 5.09
CA THR A 309 -0.36 25.82 3.68
C THR A 309 -0.33 24.62 2.72
N LEU A 310 0.07 23.44 3.21
CA LEU A 310 0.24 22.22 2.43
C LEU A 310 -0.26 21.01 3.22
N ILE A 311 -1.14 20.22 2.61
CA ILE A 311 -1.49 18.87 3.05
C ILE A 311 -0.90 17.90 2.03
N GLU A 312 0.10 17.13 2.44
CA GLU A 312 0.80 16.23 1.53
C GLU A 312 0.03 14.93 1.25
N SER A 313 0.65 14.05 0.47
CA SER A 313 0.07 12.81 -0.02
C SER A 313 -0.38 11.89 1.12
N ASP A 314 -1.59 11.35 1.01
CA ASP A 314 -2.21 10.39 1.91
C ASP A 314 -2.28 10.82 3.39
N ALA A 315 -2.08 12.11 3.70
CA ALA A 315 -2.01 12.64 5.07
C ALA A 315 -3.16 12.15 5.98
N PHE A 316 -4.38 12.09 5.45
CA PHE A 316 -5.57 11.58 6.13
C PHE A 316 -6.22 10.39 5.41
N TYR A 317 -5.49 9.66 4.57
CA TYR A 317 -5.99 8.50 3.83
C TYR A 317 -6.60 7.45 4.78
N GLY A 318 -7.76 6.87 4.41
CA GLY A 318 -8.32 5.71 5.11
C GLY A 318 -8.83 5.99 6.53
N ASN A 319 -9.37 7.19 6.75
CA ASN A 319 -9.94 7.62 8.03
C ASN A 319 -11.48 7.53 8.05
N LYS A 320 -12.11 8.17 9.05
CA LYS A 320 -13.57 8.23 9.20
C LYS A 320 -14.08 9.67 9.24
N LEU A 321 -13.34 10.61 8.66
CA LEU A 321 -13.66 12.04 8.73
C LEU A 321 -15.02 12.26 8.10
N THR A 322 -15.91 12.92 8.82
CA THR A 322 -17.26 13.28 8.34
C THR A 322 -17.33 14.71 7.82
N ASN A 323 -16.44 15.55 8.35
CA ASN A 323 -16.23 16.93 7.97
C ASN A 323 -14.75 17.29 8.19
N VAL A 324 -14.29 18.31 7.50
CA VAL A 324 -13.00 18.97 7.71
C VAL A 324 -13.17 20.44 7.39
N THR A 325 -12.61 21.31 8.23
CA THR A 325 -12.46 22.74 7.92
C THR A 325 -11.06 22.93 7.38
N LEU A 326 -10.95 23.37 6.13
CA LEU A 326 -9.67 23.65 5.49
C LEU A 326 -9.28 25.11 5.79
N PRO A 327 -8.02 25.39 6.14
CA PRO A 327 -7.58 26.74 6.49
C PRO A 327 -7.44 27.62 5.24
N GLU A 328 -7.72 28.92 5.37
CA GLU A 328 -7.69 29.88 4.24
C GLU A 328 -6.30 30.04 3.59
N SER A 329 -5.23 29.64 4.29
CA SER A 329 -3.86 29.66 3.77
C SER A 329 -3.49 28.42 2.93
N LEU A 330 -4.37 27.41 2.85
CA LEU A 330 -4.11 26.14 2.18
C LEU A 330 -3.98 26.31 0.66
N ALA A 331 -2.77 26.19 0.14
CA ALA A 331 -2.50 26.32 -1.29
C ALA A 331 -2.61 25.00 -2.06
N THR A 332 -2.30 23.86 -1.43
CA THR A 332 -2.18 22.58 -2.12
C THR A 332 -2.71 21.41 -1.30
N ILE A 333 -3.49 20.56 -1.98
CA ILE A 333 -3.99 19.27 -1.47
C ILE A 333 -3.33 18.16 -2.27
N GLY A 334 -2.52 17.34 -1.59
CA GLY A 334 -1.72 16.29 -2.18
C GLY A 334 -2.51 15.07 -2.65
N TYR A 335 -1.77 14.12 -3.25
CA TYR A 335 -2.31 12.85 -3.74
C TYR A 335 -3.05 12.11 -2.62
N GLY A 336 -4.31 11.72 -2.81
CA GLY A 336 -5.02 10.87 -1.84
C GLY A 336 -5.22 11.47 -0.45
N ALA A 337 -4.95 12.77 -0.25
CA ALA A 337 -4.86 13.41 1.07
C ALA A 337 -6.07 13.14 1.97
N PHE A 338 -7.28 13.11 1.40
CA PHE A 338 -8.54 12.79 2.09
C PHE A 338 -9.26 11.56 1.48
N SER A 339 -8.54 10.72 0.74
CA SER A 339 -9.10 9.51 0.13
C SER A 339 -9.60 8.50 1.17
N HIS A 340 -10.62 7.73 0.82
CA HIS A 340 -11.24 6.70 1.68
C HIS A 340 -11.70 7.24 3.05
N ASN A 341 -12.44 8.35 3.03
CA ASN A 341 -13.06 8.95 4.23
C ASN A 341 -14.59 8.87 4.17
N LYS A 342 -15.28 9.66 5.01
CA LYS A 342 -16.75 9.75 5.06
C LYS A 342 -17.23 11.18 4.91
N LEU A 343 -16.44 12.05 4.27
CA LEU A 343 -16.75 13.47 4.12
C LEU A 343 -18.07 13.61 3.36
N THR A 344 -18.99 14.42 3.88
CA THR A 344 -20.29 14.69 3.24
C THR A 344 -20.28 15.99 2.44
N SER A 345 -19.42 16.93 2.81
CA SER A 345 -19.20 18.19 2.08
C SER A 345 -17.79 18.70 2.36
N VAL A 346 -17.25 19.45 1.41
CA VAL A 346 -15.98 20.17 1.53
C VAL A 346 -16.11 21.52 0.84
N THR A 347 -15.62 22.57 1.49
CA THR A 347 -15.43 23.90 0.90
C THR A 347 -13.93 24.11 0.78
N LEU A 348 -13.44 24.28 -0.45
CA LEU A 348 -12.04 24.58 -0.70
C LEU A 348 -11.82 26.10 -0.58
N PRO A 349 -10.77 26.56 0.12
CA PRO A 349 -10.47 27.98 0.25
C PRO A 349 -9.92 28.57 -1.06
N ASP A 350 -10.08 29.88 -1.24
CA ASP A 350 -9.73 30.60 -2.50
C ASP A 350 -8.24 30.50 -2.87
N SER A 351 -7.38 30.13 -1.92
CA SER A 351 -5.95 29.92 -2.13
C SER A 351 -5.60 28.60 -2.82
N VAL A 352 -6.52 27.63 -2.92
CA VAL A 352 -6.27 26.33 -3.57
C VAL A 352 -6.23 26.48 -5.08
N THR A 353 -5.09 26.20 -5.70
CA THR A 353 -4.95 26.19 -7.17
C THR A 353 -4.98 24.79 -7.78
N THR A 354 -4.66 23.77 -6.97
CA THR A 354 -4.40 22.40 -7.43
C THR A 354 -5.05 21.40 -6.49
N ILE A 355 -5.87 20.49 -7.05
CA ILE A 355 -6.43 19.34 -6.35
C ILE A 355 -5.69 18.09 -6.85
N GLY A 356 -4.92 17.45 -5.96
CA GLY A 356 -4.14 16.27 -6.30
C GLY A 356 -4.97 15.07 -6.75
N HIS A 357 -4.32 14.13 -7.43
CA HIS A 357 -4.94 12.86 -7.82
C HIS A 357 -5.52 12.15 -6.59
N GLU A 358 -6.71 11.55 -6.75
CA GLU A 358 -7.42 10.83 -5.68
C GLU A 358 -7.71 11.64 -4.40
N ALA A 359 -7.49 12.97 -4.37
CA ALA A 359 -7.53 13.78 -3.14
C ALA A 359 -8.78 13.57 -2.28
N PHE A 360 -9.96 13.44 -2.90
CA PHE A 360 -11.26 13.22 -2.22
C PHE A 360 -11.96 11.94 -2.70
N ASN A 361 -11.20 10.97 -3.21
CA ASN A 361 -11.70 9.70 -3.71
C ASN A 361 -12.38 8.86 -2.61
N HIS A 362 -13.40 8.07 -2.97
CA HIS A 362 -14.11 7.16 -2.05
C HIS A 362 -14.59 7.86 -0.77
N ASN A 363 -15.30 8.97 -0.95
CA ASN A 363 -15.96 9.72 0.13
C ASN A 363 -17.49 9.62 0.01
N ARG A 364 -18.21 10.47 0.74
CA ARG A 364 -19.67 10.57 0.72
C ARG A 364 -20.13 11.97 0.30
N LEU A 365 -19.30 12.70 -0.46
CA LEU A 365 -19.54 14.10 -0.77
C LEU A 365 -20.84 14.22 -1.56
N THR A 366 -21.80 14.97 -1.03
CA THR A 366 -23.03 15.32 -1.75
C THR A 366 -22.90 16.67 -2.45
N SER A 367 -21.96 17.50 -1.99
CA SER A 367 -21.60 18.79 -2.55
C SER A 367 -20.11 19.06 -2.35
N VAL A 368 -19.53 19.83 -3.28
CA VAL A 368 -18.20 20.40 -3.19
C VAL A 368 -18.25 21.82 -3.75
N THR A 369 -17.61 22.77 -3.07
CA THR A 369 -17.42 24.14 -3.59
C THR A 369 -15.97 24.27 -4.00
N LEU A 370 -15.75 24.47 -5.31
CA LEU A 370 -14.44 24.70 -5.92
C LEU A 370 -14.25 26.22 -6.12
N PRO A 371 -13.12 26.80 -5.72
CA PRO A 371 -12.83 28.21 -5.98
C PRO A 371 -12.42 28.43 -7.44
N ASP A 372 -12.61 29.65 -7.93
CA ASP A 372 -12.27 30.05 -9.30
C ASP A 372 -10.77 29.99 -9.61
N THR A 373 -9.93 29.78 -8.60
CA THR A 373 -8.47 29.63 -8.69
C THR A 373 -8.01 28.21 -9.05
N VAL A 374 -8.90 27.21 -9.00
CA VAL A 374 -8.56 25.82 -9.36
C VAL A 374 -8.39 25.68 -10.87
N ILE A 375 -7.14 25.47 -11.28
CA ILE A 375 -6.76 25.28 -12.70
C ILE A 375 -6.71 23.79 -13.06
N TYR A 376 -6.50 22.92 -12.06
CA TYR A 376 -6.27 21.49 -12.26
C TYR A 376 -7.03 20.62 -11.25
N ILE A 377 -7.82 19.68 -11.77
CA ILE A 377 -8.46 18.59 -11.03
C ILE A 377 -7.75 17.29 -11.42
N GLY A 378 -7.00 16.72 -10.48
CA GLY A 378 -6.26 15.48 -10.67
C GLY A 378 -7.14 14.27 -10.96
N ASP A 379 -6.50 13.24 -11.52
CA ASP A 379 -7.16 11.98 -11.85
C ASP A 379 -7.85 11.38 -10.61
N SER A 380 -9.09 10.94 -10.81
CA SER A 380 -9.91 10.32 -9.77
C SER A 380 -10.12 11.19 -8.51
N ALA A 381 -9.88 12.51 -8.57
CA ALA A 381 -9.93 13.40 -7.40
C ALA A 381 -11.27 13.31 -6.66
N PHE A 382 -12.39 13.17 -7.36
CA PHE A 382 -13.73 13.03 -6.79
C PHE A 382 -14.41 11.70 -7.17
N ARG A 383 -13.64 10.68 -7.55
CA ARG A 383 -14.14 9.34 -7.91
C ARG A 383 -14.91 8.70 -6.74
N GLU A 384 -16.00 8.01 -7.05
CA GLU A 384 -16.83 7.22 -6.13
C GLU A 384 -17.34 8.05 -4.93
N ASN A 385 -18.00 9.16 -5.25
CA ASN A 385 -18.66 10.07 -4.30
C ASN A 385 -20.19 10.06 -4.49
N GLN A 386 -20.90 11.02 -3.90
CA GLN A 386 -22.37 11.12 -3.95
C GLN A 386 -22.83 12.46 -4.54
N LEU A 387 -21.96 13.14 -5.32
CA LEU A 387 -22.21 14.49 -5.82
C LEU A 387 -23.42 14.48 -6.74
N THR A 388 -24.39 15.35 -6.48
CA THR A 388 -25.58 15.52 -7.34
C THR A 388 -25.41 16.64 -8.37
N SER A 389 -24.50 17.56 -8.08
CA SER A 389 -24.09 18.70 -8.91
C SER A 389 -22.68 19.14 -8.53
N VAL A 390 -21.97 19.74 -9.46
CA VAL A 390 -20.69 20.43 -9.23
C VAL A 390 -20.65 21.65 -10.16
N THR A 391 -20.16 22.78 -9.64
CA THR A 391 -19.81 23.93 -10.48
C THR A 391 -18.33 23.84 -10.76
N LEU A 392 -17.96 23.69 -12.02
CA LEU A 392 -16.57 23.67 -12.45
C LEU A 392 -16.10 25.13 -12.62
N PRO A 393 -14.89 25.49 -12.15
CA PRO A 393 -14.41 26.86 -12.21
C PRO A 393 -14.03 27.26 -13.64
N ASP A 394 -14.22 28.54 -13.97
CA ASP A 394 -13.95 29.07 -15.33
C ASP A 394 -12.47 29.00 -15.73
N SER A 395 -11.56 28.84 -14.77
CA SER A 395 -10.11 28.70 -15.00
C SER A 395 -9.65 27.25 -15.26
N LEU A 396 -10.56 26.27 -15.19
CA LEU A 396 -10.23 24.85 -15.30
C LEU A 396 -9.75 24.47 -16.71
N ALA A 397 -8.47 24.14 -16.87
CA ALA A 397 -7.92 23.80 -18.18
C ALA A 397 -8.21 22.35 -18.60
N THR A 398 -8.18 21.42 -17.65
CA THR A 398 -8.27 19.98 -17.92
C THR A 398 -9.07 19.26 -16.85
N ILE A 399 -9.86 18.26 -17.27
CA ILE A 399 -10.56 17.33 -16.38
C ILE A 399 -9.84 15.98 -16.45
N GLY A 400 -9.25 15.55 -15.33
CA GLY A 400 -8.43 14.33 -15.28
C GLY A 400 -9.19 13.02 -15.47
N TYR A 401 -8.43 11.94 -15.66
CA TYR A 401 -8.91 10.57 -15.78
C TYR A 401 -9.79 10.18 -14.60
N ARG A 402 -11.03 9.70 -14.83
CA ARG A 402 -12.00 9.30 -13.80
C ARG A 402 -12.33 10.40 -12.76
N ALA A 403 -12.05 11.68 -13.02
CA ALA A 403 -12.12 12.75 -12.02
C ALA A 403 -13.45 12.77 -11.23
N PHE A 404 -14.58 12.52 -11.90
CA PHE A 404 -15.92 12.48 -11.31
C PHE A 404 -16.65 11.13 -11.54
N ARG A 405 -15.93 10.05 -11.85
CA ARG A 405 -16.52 8.72 -12.07
C ARG A 405 -17.29 8.24 -10.83
N GLY A 406 -18.43 7.58 -11.02
CA GLY A 406 -19.17 6.94 -9.92
C GLY A 406 -19.85 7.94 -8.98
N ASN A 407 -20.42 9.01 -9.52
CA ASN A 407 -21.16 10.03 -8.78
C ASN A 407 -22.66 9.97 -9.09
N LYS A 408 -23.41 11.01 -8.69
CA LYS A 408 -24.85 11.14 -8.93
C LYS A 408 -25.17 12.42 -9.70
N LEU A 409 -24.21 12.95 -10.48
CA LEU A 409 -24.35 14.21 -11.19
C LEU A 409 -25.53 14.14 -12.14
N THR A 410 -26.39 15.15 -12.13
CA THR A 410 -27.61 15.17 -12.97
C THR A 410 -27.49 16.12 -14.16
N ASN A 411 -26.75 17.21 -14.02
CA ASN A 411 -26.46 18.16 -15.08
C ASN A 411 -25.02 18.66 -14.91
N LEU A 412 -24.41 19.05 -16.02
CA LEU A 412 -23.03 19.48 -16.07
C LEU A 412 -22.84 20.53 -17.17
N THR A 413 -22.19 21.64 -16.81
CA THR A 413 -21.66 22.62 -17.76
C THR A 413 -20.15 22.52 -17.69
N ILE A 414 -19.52 22.21 -18.83
CA ILE A 414 -18.07 22.21 -18.95
C ILE A 414 -17.62 23.65 -19.28
N PRO A 415 -16.67 24.25 -18.54
CA PRO A 415 -16.21 25.62 -18.78
C PRO A 415 -15.49 25.79 -20.13
N ASP A 416 -15.59 26.98 -20.72
CA ASP A 416 -14.97 27.35 -22.01
C ASP A 416 -13.43 27.33 -22.00
N SER A 417 -12.80 27.13 -20.84
CA SER A 417 -11.34 26.96 -20.73
C SER A 417 -10.90 25.50 -20.95
N VAL A 418 -11.82 24.54 -20.89
CA VAL A 418 -11.49 23.11 -21.01
C VAL A 418 -11.23 22.75 -22.47
N THR A 419 -10.08 22.14 -22.74
CA THR A 419 -9.74 21.59 -24.06
C THR A 419 -9.85 20.07 -24.14
N THR A 420 -9.79 19.40 -22.98
CA THR A 420 -9.69 17.95 -22.89
C THR A 420 -10.57 17.42 -21.76
N ILE A 421 -11.44 16.47 -22.09
CA ILE A 421 -12.21 15.68 -21.13
C ILE A 421 -11.53 14.31 -21.04
N GLY A 422 -10.94 13.97 -19.90
CA GLY A 422 -10.19 12.71 -19.72
C GLY A 422 -11.06 11.45 -19.72
N ASP A 423 -10.42 10.30 -19.86
CA ASP A 423 -11.12 9.01 -19.94
C ASP A 423 -11.91 8.74 -18.66
N GLU A 424 -13.10 8.18 -18.82
CA GLU A 424 -14.07 7.89 -17.75
C GLU A 424 -14.41 9.10 -16.84
N ALA A 425 -14.07 10.34 -17.22
CA ALA A 425 -14.13 11.51 -16.34
C ALA A 425 -15.50 11.68 -15.67
N PHE A 426 -16.58 11.41 -16.39
CA PHE A 426 -17.96 11.48 -15.91
C PHE A 426 -18.71 10.15 -16.04
N SER A 427 -17.99 9.03 -16.13
CA SER A 427 -18.59 7.70 -16.24
C SER A 427 -19.39 7.31 -14.99
N THR A 428 -20.42 6.48 -15.15
CA THR A 428 -21.28 5.97 -14.07
C THR A 428 -21.87 7.12 -13.24
N ASN A 429 -22.65 7.98 -13.89
CA ASN A 429 -23.33 9.12 -13.28
C ASN A 429 -24.84 9.10 -13.59
N LYS A 430 -25.53 10.23 -13.40
CA LYS A 430 -26.96 10.38 -13.71
C LYS A 430 -27.22 11.54 -14.66
N LEU A 431 -26.23 11.91 -15.48
CA LEU A 431 -26.32 13.11 -16.32
C LEU A 431 -27.48 12.94 -17.30
N THR A 432 -28.42 13.87 -17.26
CA THR A 432 -29.52 13.94 -18.24
C THR A 432 -29.20 14.89 -19.39
N SER A 433 -28.28 15.83 -19.16
CA SER A 433 -27.75 16.74 -20.17
C SER A 433 -26.29 17.09 -19.86
N VAL A 434 -25.55 17.43 -20.91
CA VAL A 434 -24.19 17.99 -20.84
C VAL A 434 -24.06 19.06 -21.90
N THR A 435 -23.43 20.18 -21.54
CA THR A 435 -23.00 21.21 -22.50
C THR A 435 -21.49 21.10 -22.67
N ILE A 436 -21.04 20.84 -23.90
CA ILE A 436 -19.63 20.74 -24.27
C ILE A 436 -19.27 22.02 -25.05
N PRO A 437 -18.30 22.82 -24.59
CA PRO A 437 -17.96 24.10 -25.22
C PRO A 437 -17.12 23.92 -26.48
N ASP A 438 -17.11 24.95 -27.33
CA ASP A 438 -16.38 25.04 -28.61
C ASP A 438 -14.85 25.10 -28.45
N THR A 439 -14.33 24.82 -27.26
CA THR A 439 -12.90 24.72 -26.95
C THR A 439 -12.44 23.28 -26.78
N VAL A 440 -13.36 22.33 -26.59
CA VAL A 440 -13.02 20.91 -26.41
C VAL A 440 -12.52 20.33 -27.74
N ILE A 441 -11.35 19.71 -27.70
CA ILE A 441 -10.70 19.07 -28.85
C ILE A 441 -10.81 17.54 -28.73
N TYR A 442 -10.71 17.02 -27.50
CA TYR A 442 -10.66 15.60 -27.19
C TYR A 442 -11.67 15.21 -26.11
N ILE A 443 -12.49 14.20 -26.42
CA ILE A 443 -13.37 13.51 -25.47
C ILE A 443 -12.81 12.10 -25.28
N GLY A 444 -12.38 11.78 -24.05
CA GLY A 444 -11.72 10.52 -23.72
C GLY A 444 -12.60 9.27 -23.76
N ASP A 445 -11.95 8.13 -23.65
CA ASP A 445 -12.58 6.81 -23.64
C ASP A 445 -13.57 6.72 -22.48
N SER A 446 -14.78 6.21 -22.71
CA SER A 446 -15.82 6.08 -21.69
C SER A 446 -16.18 7.37 -20.94
N ALA A 447 -15.81 8.56 -21.43
CA ALA A 447 -15.92 9.82 -20.69
C ALA A 447 -17.31 10.09 -20.10
N PHE A 448 -18.38 9.72 -20.82
CA PHE A 448 -19.78 9.84 -20.41
C PHE A 448 -20.52 8.49 -20.38
N ARG A 449 -19.79 7.36 -20.34
CA ARG A 449 -20.36 6.01 -20.26
C ARG A 449 -21.26 5.84 -19.04
N GLU A 450 -22.34 5.05 -19.17
CA GLU A 450 -23.28 4.76 -18.06
C GLU A 450 -23.90 6.03 -17.44
N ASN A 451 -24.56 6.83 -18.26
CA ASN A 451 -25.30 8.03 -17.86
C ASN A 451 -26.78 7.95 -18.28
N GLN A 452 -27.49 9.07 -18.25
CA GLN A 452 -28.91 9.17 -18.64
C GLN A 452 -29.13 10.22 -19.73
N LEU A 453 -28.10 10.52 -20.52
CA LEU A 453 -28.15 11.56 -21.55
C LEU A 453 -29.18 11.19 -22.60
N THR A 454 -30.05 12.14 -22.95
CA THR A 454 -31.10 11.94 -23.98
C THR A 454 -30.69 12.51 -25.34
N SER A 455 -29.77 13.46 -25.35
CA SER A 455 -29.16 13.99 -26.57
C SER A 455 -27.76 14.52 -26.27
N VAL A 456 -26.93 14.60 -27.31
CA VAL A 456 -25.64 15.30 -27.24
C VAL A 456 -25.37 16.03 -28.56
N THR A 457 -24.88 17.27 -28.45
CA THR A 457 -24.35 18.04 -29.57
C THR A 457 -22.85 18.14 -29.39
N ILE A 458 -22.09 17.64 -30.35
CA ILE A 458 -20.63 17.72 -30.37
C ILE A 458 -20.25 19.02 -31.11
N PRO A 459 -19.42 19.90 -30.51
CA PRO A 459 -19.05 21.16 -31.15
C PRO A 459 -18.01 20.96 -32.26
N ASP A 460 -17.91 21.95 -33.15
CA ASP A 460 -17.03 21.92 -34.33
C ASP A 460 -15.54 21.86 -33.97
N SER A 461 -15.16 22.17 -32.73
CA SER A 461 -13.79 22.06 -32.24
C SER A 461 -13.31 20.63 -31.98
N VAL A 462 -14.22 19.67 -31.78
CA VAL A 462 -13.86 18.30 -31.42
C VAL A 462 -13.27 17.58 -32.63
N ILE A 463 -12.12 16.95 -32.41
CA ILE A 463 -11.40 16.15 -33.43
C ILE A 463 -11.51 14.66 -33.14
N THR A 464 -11.49 14.29 -31.86
CA THR A 464 -11.43 12.89 -31.41
C THR A 464 -12.44 12.63 -30.31
N ILE A 465 -13.20 11.56 -30.48
CA ILE A 465 -14.06 10.95 -29.47
C ILE A 465 -13.54 9.54 -29.22
N GLY A 466 -13.24 9.22 -27.97
CA GLY A 466 -12.71 7.94 -27.53
C GLY A 466 -13.70 6.77 -27.60
N ASP A 467 -13.19 5.58 -27.33
CA ASP A 467 -13.95 4.33 -27.31
C ASP A 467 -15.04 4.39 -26.22
N GLU A 468 -16.24 3.89 -26.51
CA GLU A 468 -17.36 3.81 -25.56
C GLU A 468 -17.78 5.15 -24.91
N ALA A 469 -17.33 6.30 -25.44
CA ALA A 469 -17.44 7.60 -24.75
C ALA A 469 -18.87 7.97 -24.32
N PHE A 470 -19.90 7.52 -25.05
CA PHE A 470 -21.31 7.72 -24.74
C PHE A 470 -22.10 6.40 -24.64
N GLU A 471 -21.43 5.28 -24.40
CA GLU A 471 -22.06 3.98 -24.23
C GLU A 471 -23.03 3.98 -23.03
N ASN A 472 -24.08 3.16 -23.09
CA ASN A 472 -24.98 2.89 -21.95
C ASN A 472 -25.69 4.17 -21.46
N ASN A 473 -26.25 4.92 -22.41
CA ASN A 473 -27.00 6.15 -22.16
C ASN A 473 -28.47 5.99 -22.59
N ARG A 474 -29.18 7.10 -22.81
CA ARG A 474 -30.58 7.13 -23.30
C ARG A 474 -30.69 8.00 -24.55
N LEU A 475 -29.61 8.12 -25.32
CA LEU A 475 -29.53 9.06 -26.44
C LEU A 475 -30.56 8.69 -27.49
N THR A 476 -31.41 9.65 -27.85
CA THR A 476 -32.34 9.56 -28.99
C THR A 476 -31.88 10.39 -30.18
N SER A 477 -31.00 11.35 -29.94
CA SER A 477 -30.45 12.29 -30.91
C SER A 477 -28.99 12.58 -30.64
N VAL A 478 -28.17 12.58 -31.69
CA VAL A 478 -26.76 12.97 -31.67
C VAL A 478 -26.50 13.91 -32.84
N THR A 479 -25.78 15.00 -32.59
CA THR A 479 -25.24 15.86 -33.66
C THR A 479 -23.72 15.80 -33.59
N LEU A 480 -23.11 15.42 -34.72
CA LEU A 480 -21.69 15.17 -34.89
C LEU A 480 -21.16 15.89 -36.14
N PRO A 481 -20.28 16.90 -35.99
CA PRO A 481 -19.74 17.68 -37.10
C PRO A 481 -18.67 16.91 -37.89
N ASN A 482 -18.32 17.44 -39.06
CA ASN A 482 -17.27 16.87 -39.91
C ASN A 482 -15.86 17.12 -39.38
N SER A 483 -15.69 18.00 -38.39
CA SER A 483 -14.40 18.17 -37.72
C SER A 483 -13.97 16.93 -36.94
N VAL A 484 -14.91 16.09 -36.52
CA VAL A 484 -14.59 14.82 -35.85
C VAL A 484 -14.06 13.82 -36.88
N THR A 485 -12.74 13.67 -36.92
CA THR A 485 -12.02 12.76 -37.82
C THR A 485 -11.72 11.40 -37.18
N THR A 486 -11.89 11.28 -35.86
CA THR A 486 -11.67 10.02 -35.13
C THR A 486 -12.81 9.78 -34.15
N ILE A 487 -13.46 8.63 -34.31
CA ILE A 487 -14.54 8.17 -33.43
C ILE A 487 -14.14 6.77 -32.98
N GLY A 488 -14.09 6.57 -31.67
CA GLY A 488 -13.80 5.29 -31.06
C GLY A 488 -14.89 4.26 -31.27
N SER A 489 -14.50 3.01 -31.07
CA SER A 489 -15.39 1.85 -31.12
C SER A 489 -16.44 1.91 -30.02
N GLY A 490 -17.64 1.42 -30.32
CA GLY A 490 -18.72 1.31 -29.34
C GLY A 490 -19.25 2.64 -28.78
N VAL A 491 -18.83 3.78 -29.34
CA VAL A 491 -19.08 5.13 -28.81
C VAL A 491 -20.54 5.39 -28.39
N PHE A 492 -21.52 4.82 -29.10
CA PHE A 492 -22.94 4.99 -28.84
C PHE A 492 -23.67 3.66 -28.58
N ASN A 493 -22.96 2.59 -28.22
CA ASN A 493 -23.58 1.30 -27.92
C ASN A 493 -24.59 1.41 -26.76
N ASN A 494 -25.62 0.56 -26.81
CA ASN A 494 -26.72 0.53 -25.86
C ASN A 494 -27.39 1.90 -25.63
N ASN A 495 -27.77 2.55 -26.74
CA ASN A 495 -28.56 3.78 -26.77
C ASN A 495 -29.92 3.56 -27.48
N ARG A 496 -30.61 4.65 -27.83
CA ARG A 496 -31.94 4.63 -28.44
C ARG A 496 -32.06 5.63 -29.60
N LEU A 497 -31.00 5.73 -30.40
CA LEU A 497 -30.88 6.67 -31.50
C LEU A 497 -32.01 6.44 -32.50
N SER A 498 -32.73 7.53 -32.75
CA SER A 498 -33.77 7.63 -33.78
C SER A 498 -33.47 8.79 -34.74
N THR A 499 -32.58 9.69 -34.34
CA THR A 499 -32.07 10.79 -35.16
C THR A 499 -30.55 10.91 -35.02
N PHE A 500 -29.90 11.30 -36.11
CA PHE A 500 -28.47 11.58 -36.17
C PHE A 500 -28.26 12.74 -37.15
N ASN A 501 -27.57 13.80 -36.73
CA ASN A 501 -27.41 15.04 -37.50
C ASN A 501 -28.75 15.59 -38.03
N ASP A 502 -29.73 15.71 -37.12
CA ASP A 502 -31.10 16.20 -37.40
C ASP A 502 -31.89 15.41 -38.46
N ALA A 503 -31.38 14.24 -38.89
CA ALA A 503 -32.05 13.34 -39.83
C ALA A 503 -32.48 12.04 -39.14
N PRO A 504 -33.54 11.35 -39.61
CA PRO A 504 -33.89 10.02 -39.14
C PRO A 504 -32.72 9.05 -39.33
N SER A 505 -32.44 8.23 -38.32
CA SER A 505 -31.35 7.26 -38.34
C SER A 505 -31.81 5.89 -37.84
N ASP A 506 -31.30 4.83 -38.47
CA ASP A 506 -31.44 3.46 -37.98
C ASP A 506 -30.42 3.13 -36.87
N GLY A 507 -29.54 4.07 -36.52
CA GLY A 507 -28.60 3.97 -35.39
C GLY A 507 -27.22 3.42 -35.73
N PHE A 508 -26.92 3.16 -37.00
CA PHE A 508 -25.58 2.77 -37.45
C PHE A 508 -24.63 3.96 -37.43
N ILE A 509 -23.45 3.75 -36.84
CA ILE A 509 -22.37 4.73 -36.76
C ILE A 509 -21.18 4.20 -37.54
N PHE A 510 -20.75 4.98 -38.53
CA PHE A 510 -19.64 4.62 -39.39
C PHE A 510 -18.33 5.26 -38.92
N ALA A 511 -17.22 4.62 -39.24
CA ALA A 511 -15.90 5.23 -39.08
C ALA A 511 -15.80 6.52 -39.92
N ARG A 512 -14.75 7.32 -39.67
CA ARG A 512 -14.48 8.55 -40.41
C ARG A 512 -13.34 8.37 -41.41
N ASN A 513 -13.45 9.02 -42.57
CA ASN A 513 -12.32 9.23 -43.46
C ASN A 513 -11.44 10.38 -42.90
N SER A 514 -10.24 10.55 -43.45
CA SER A 514 -9.32 11.61 -43.04
C SER A 514 -9.85 13.04 -43.23
N ASP A 515 -10.87 13.23 -44.08
CA ASP A 515 -11.55 14.51 -44.31
C ASP A 515 -12.80 14.71 -43.42
N GLY A 516 -13.06 13.78 -42.49
CA GLY A 516 -14.21 13.82 -41.60
C GLY A 516 -15.52 13.33 -42.22
N SER A 517 -15.56 12.94 -43.49
CA SER A 517 -16.72 12.29 -44.08
C SER A 517 -16.91 10.86 -43.54
N GLU A 518 -18.13 10.33 -43.62
CA GLU A 518 -18.43 8.96 -43.20
C GLU A 518 -17.76 7.92 -44.11
N ASN A 519 -17.01 7.00 -43.52
CA ASN A 519 -16.53 5.79 -44.17
C ASN A 519 -17.61 4.69 -44.09
N LYS A 520 -18.55 4.72 -45.04
CA LYS A 520 -19.69 3.78 -45.12
C LYS A 520 -19.33 2.30 -45.32
N LYS A 521 -18.03 1.98 -45.35
CA LYS A 521 -17.51 0.61 -45.40
C LYS A 521 -17.28 -0.01 -44.02
N VAL A 522 -17.17 0.80 -42.97
CA VAL A 522 -16.81 0.34 -41.63
C VAL A 522 -17.84 0.85 -40.62
N ILE A 523 -18.55 -0.07 -39.97
CA ILE A 523 -19.39 0.25 -38.81
C ILE A 523 -18.54 0.11 -37.55
N ILE A 524 -18.61 1.08 -36.65
CA ILE A 524 -17.83 1.11 -35.40
C ILE A 524 -18.70 1.18 -34.15
N SER A 525 -19.99 1.51 -34.30
CA SER A 525 -20.95 1.51 -33.19
C SER A 525 -22.36 1.39 -33.73
N TYR A 526 -23.25 0.88 -32.89
CA TYR A 526 -24.68 0.86 -33.13
C TYR A 526 -25.39 1.32 -31.87
N GLY A 527 -26.21 2.36 -31.99
CA GLY A 527 -26.99 2.90 -30.88
C GLY A 527 -28.50 2.92 -31.15
N GLY A 528 -28.96 2.17 -32.17
CA GLY A 528 -30.33 2.26 -32.68
C GLY A 528 -31.40 1.59 -31.82
N VAL A 529 -32.65 1.99 -32.01
CA VAL A 529 -33.81 1.43 -31.27
C VAL A 529 -34.24 0.03 -31.72
N ARG A 530 -33.74 -0.47 -32.86
CA ARG A 530 -34.17 -1.77 -33.41
C ARG A 530 -33.30 -2.89 -32.86
N HIS A 531 -33.92 -4.00 -32.48
CA HIS A 531 -33.20 -5.22 -32.09
C HIS A 531 -33.03 -6.23 -33.23
N GLY A 532 -33.78 -6.06 -34.33
CA GLY A 532 -33.57 -6.77 -35.58
C GLY A 532 -33.03 -5.81 -36.63
N ILE A 533 -31.83 -6.10 -37.15
CA ILE A 533 -31.13 -5.17 -38.04
C ILE A 533 -30.71 -5.81 -39.36
N VAL A 534 -30.64 -4.98 -40.40
CA VAL A 534 -30.08 -5.33 -41.70
C VAL A 534 -28.89 -4.41 -41.93
N ILE A 535 -27.68 -4.98 -41.99
CA ILE A 535 -26.47 -4.20 -42.19
C ILE A 535 -26.47 -3.63 -43.63
N PRO A 536 -26.15 -2.34 -43.83
CA PRO A 536 -26.12 -1.74 -45.16
C PRO A 536 -25.14 -2.45 -46.10
N GLY A 537 -25.55 -2.67 -47.35
CA GLY A 537 -24.73 -3.37 -48.37
C GLY A 537 -23.47 -2.64 -48.83
N SER A 538 -23.18 -1.44 -48.31
CA SER A 538 -21.90 -0.76 -48.51
C SER A 538 -20.81 -1.21 -47.54
N VAL A 539 -21.18 -1.89 -46.46
CA VAL A 539 -20.30 -2.26 -45.35
C VAL A 539 -19.45 -3.46 -45.73
N THR A 540 -18.14 -3.33 -45.57
CA THR A 540 -17.17 -4.42 -45.76
C THR A 540 -16.60 -4.92 -44.45
N THR A 541 -16.59 -4.07 -43.41
CA THR A 541 -16.02 -4.37 -42.11
C THR A 541 -17.01 -4.02 -41.01
N ILE A 542 -17.24 -4.99 -40.13
CA ILE A 542 -17.93 -4.77 -38.84
C ILE A 542 -16.84 -4.65 -37.79
N GLY A 543 -16.66 -3.44 -37.26
CA GLY A 543 -15.52 -3.06 -36.44
C GLY A 543 -15.56 -3.62 -35.02
N TYR A 544 -14.43 -3.44 -34.32
CA TYR A 544 -14.23 -3.77 -32.92
C TYR A 544 -15.42 -3.33 -32.07
N GLU A 545 -16.07 -4.29 -31.39
CA GLU A 545 -17.22 -4.10 -30.48
C GLU A 545 -18.40 -3.30 -31.06
N ALA A 546 -18.53 -3.21 -32.38
CA ALA A 546 -19.46 -2.29 -33.04
C ALA A 546 -20.95 -2.48 -32.67
N PHE A 547 -21.36 -3.69 -32.27
CA PHE A 547 -22.72 -3.99 -31.83
C PHE A 547 -22.77 -4.60 -30.43
N ARG A 548 -21.68 -4.54 -29.66
CA ARG A 548 -21.63 -5.09 -28.30
C ARG A 548 -22.73 -4.48 -27.42
N ASP A 549 -23.33 -5.29 -26.54
CA ASP A 549 -24.29 -4.83 -25.52
C ASP A 549 -25.58 -4.15 -26.05
N ASN A 550 -26.00 -4.43 -27.30
CA ASN A 550 -27.15 -3.76 -27.95
C ASN A 550 -28.48 -4.54 -27.93
N GLU A 551 -28.53 -5.65 -27.20
CA GLU A 551 -29.71 -6.52 -27.10
C GLU A 551 -30.27 -7.00 -28.46
N LEU A 552 -29.42 -7.12 -29.50
CA LEU A 552 -29.85 -7.54 -30.83
C LEU A 552 -30.40 -8.97 -30.79
N THR A 553 -31.53 -9.20 -31.43
CA THR A 553 -32.19 -10.52 -31.55
C THR A 553 -31.97 -11.16 -32.92
N SER A 554 -31.72 -10.36 -33.95
CA SER A 554 -31.38 -10.84 -35.30
C SER A 554 -30.53 -9.83 -36.06
N VAL A 555 -29.66 -10.34 -36.93
CA VAL A 555 -28.84 -9.55 -37.84
C VAL A 555 -28.83 -10.20 -39.21
N THR A 556 -29.03 -9.39 -40.26
CA THR A 556 -28.75 -9.77 -41.65
C THR A 556 -27.44 -9.12 -42.08
N ILE A 557 -26.45 -9.94 -42.42
CA ILE A 557 -25.11 -9.52 -42.86
C ILE A 557 -25.06 -9.62 -44.39
N PRO A 558 -24.83 -8.54 -45.14
CA PRO A 558 -24.82 -8.57 -46.61
C PRO A 558 -23.52 -9.17 -47.16
N ASP A 559 -23.58 -9.66 -48.40
CA ASP A 559 -22.43 -10.25 -49.13
C ASP A 559 -21.25 -9.28 -49.33
N SER A 560 -21.41 -7.99 -49.04
CA SER A 560 -20.29 -7.04 -49.05
C SER A 560 -19.34 -7.20 -47.87
N VAL A 561 -19.78 -7.80 -46.74
CA VAL A 561 -18.98 -7.91 -45.52
C VAL A 561 -17.94 -9.01 -45.66
N THR A 562 -16.67 -8.64 -45.50
CA THR A 562 -15.53 -9.57 -45.56
C THR A 562 -14.89 -9.83 -44.20
N THR A 563 -15.11 -8.93 -43.24
CA THR A 563 -14.39 -8.92 -41.95
C THR A 563 -15.35 -8.62 -40.80
N ILE A 564 -15.31 -9.48 -39.78
CA ILE A 564 -16.00 -9.30 -38.49
C ILE A 564 -14.93 -9.27 -37.40
N GLU A 565 -14.75 -8.10 -36.78
CA GLU A 565 -13.68 -7.84 -35.83
C GLU A 565 -14.02 -8.30 -34.39
N TYR A 566 -13.09 -8.04 -33.48
CA TYR A 566 -13.17 -8.46 -32.08
C TYR A 566 -14.47 -8.01 -31.43
N GLY A 567 -15.16 -8.90 -30.72
CA GLY A 567 -16.34 -8.56 -29.93
C GLY A 567 -17.49 -7.94 -30.72
N ALA A 568 -17.47 -7.98 -32.06
CA ALA A 568 -18.36 -7.22 -32.93
C ALA A 568 -19.85 -7.35 -32.56
N PHE A 569 -20.30 -8.53 -32.15
CA PHE A 569 -21.65 -8.82 -31.68
C PHE A 569 -21.68 -9.42 -30.26
N GLU A 570 -20.64 -9.22 -29.46
CA GLU A 570 -20.56 -9.75 -28.10
C GLU A 570 -21.74 -9.28 -27.22
N ASN A 571 -22.17 -10.14 -26.29
CA ASN A 571 -23.22 -9.86 -25.32
C ASN A 571 -24.54 -9.32 -25.93
N ASN A 572 -25.08 -10.07 -26.89
CA ASN A 572 -26.37 -9.80 -27.52
C ASN A 572 -27.37 -10.95 -27.26
N ARG A 573 -28.53 -10.90 -27.91
CA ARG A 573 -29.60 -11.91 -27.80
C ARG A 573 -29.82 -12.66 -29.13
N LEU A 574 -28.78 -12.76 -29.97
CA LEU A 574 -28.91 -13.36 -31.30
C LEU A 574 -29.23 -14.84 -31.18
N THR A 575 -30.31 -15.29 -31.82
CA THR A 575 -30.70 -16.72 -31.81
C THR A 575 -30.17 -17.50 -33.01
N SER A 576 -29.87 -16.79 -34.10
CA SER A 576 -29.29 -17.33 -35.32
C SER A 576 -28.53 -16.23 -36.05
N VAL A 577 -27.48 -16.61 -36.77
CA VAL A 577 -26.76 -15.73 -37.68
C VAL A 577 -26.50 -16.48 -38.99
N THR A 578 -26.70 -15.81 -40.12
CA THR A 578 -26.27 -16.31 -41.44
C THR A 578 -25.06 -15.49 -41.86
N LEU A 579 -23.93 -16.17 -42.02
CA LEU A 579 -22.68 -15.57 -42.47
C LEU A 579 -22.60 -15.70 -44.00
N PRO A 580 -22.39 -14.61 -44.75
CA PRO A 580 -22.28 -14.69 -46.20
C PRO A 580 -20.94 -15.27 -46.64
N ASP A 581 -20.90 -15.83 -47.85
CA ASP A 581 -19.71 -16.47 -48.44
C ASP A 581 -18.53 -15.51 -48.66
N SER A 582 -18.72 -14.21 -48.48
CA SER A 582 -17.67 -13.20 -48.54
C SER A 582 -16.90 -13.05 -47.23
N VAL A 583 -17.40 -13.53 -46.09
CA VAL A 583 -16.72 -13.40 -44.80
C VAL A 583 -15.46 -14.27 -44.79
N THR A 584 -14.30 -13.63 -44.71
CA THR A 584 -13.01 -14.32 -44.66
C THR A 584 -12.43 -14.41 -43.26
N THR A 585 -12.83 -13.49 -42.38
CA THR A 585 -12.27 -13.36 -41.02
C THR A 585 -13.38 -13.22 -39.99
N ILE A 586 -13.35 -14.09 -38.98
CA ILE A 586 -14.17 -14.01 -37.76
C ILE A 586 -13.20 -13.94 -36.57
N SER A 587 -13.15 -12.77 -35.94
CA SER A 587 -12.15 -12.49 -34.90
C SER A 587 -12.56 -13.02 -33.53
N GLU A 588 -11.68 -12.83 -32.55
CA GLU A 588 -11.91 -13.21 -31.16
C GLU A 588 -13.21 -12.59 -30.61
N LYS A 589 -14.00 -13.39 -29.87
CA LYS A 589 -15.30 -13.01 -29.29
C LYS A 589 -16.36 -12.42 -30.22
N ALA A 590 -16.18 -12.50 -31.55
CA ALA A 590 -17.06 -11.84 -32.52
C ALA A 590 -18.56 -12.07 -32.30
N PHE A 591 -18.96 -13.24 -31.80
CA PHE A 591 -20.33 -13.63 -31.44
C PHE A 591 -20.41 -14.30 -30.05
N ALA A 592 -19.50 -13.95 -29.14
CA ALA A 592 -19.52 -14.42 -27.76
C ALA A 592 -20.77 -13.93 -27.01
N ASP A 593 -21.16 -14.64 -25.94
CA ASP A 593 -22.24 -14.26 -25.03
C ASP A 593 -23.58 -13.97 -25.74
N ASN A 594 -23.93 -14.82 -26.70
CA ASN A 594 -25.19 -14.76 -27.45
C ASN A 594 -26.12 -15.94 -27.13
N TRP A 595 -27.23 -16.07 -27.86
CA TRP A 595 -28.21 -17.15 -27.69
C TRP A 595 -28.29 -18.08 -28.91
N LEU A 596 -27.17 -18.26 -29.63
CA LEU A 596 -27.12 -19.01 -30.88
C LEU A 596 -27.37 -20.50 -30.65
N GLY A 597 -28.25 -21.10 -31.46
CA GLY A 597 -28.53 -22.54 -31.42
C GLY A 597 -27.65 -23.40 -32.33
N SER A 598 -27.26 -22.84 -33.49
CA SER A 598 -26.37 -23.45 -34.48
C SER A 598 -25.74 -22.37 -35.35
N VAL A 599 -24.56 -22.64 -35.90
CA VAL A 599 -23.90 -21.75 -36.89
C VAL A 599 -23.25 -22.57 -38.00
N THR A 600 -23.33 -22.06 -39.23
CA THR A 600 -22.61 -22.58 -40.39
C THR A 600 -21.53 -21.58 -40.76
N ILE A 601 -20.28 -22.05 -40.80
CA ILE A 601 -19.12 -21.24 -41.19
C ILE A 601 -18.97 -21.31 -42.72
N PRO A 602 -18.83 -20.18 -43.44
CA PRO A 602 -18.67 -20.18 -44.90
C PRO A 602 -17.31 -20.71 -45.36
N ASP A 603 -17.26 -21.28 -46.57
CA ASP A 603 -16.04 -21.86 -47.17
C ASP A 603 -14.89 -20.86 -47.35
N SER A 604 -15.16 -19.57 -47.29
CA SER A 604 -14.15 -18.50 -47.40
C SER A 604 -13.40 -18.22 -46.09
N VAL A 605 -13.87 -18.71 -44.95
CA VAL A 605 -13.21 -18.50 -43.64
C VAL A 605 -12.01 -19.42 -43.50
N THR A 606 -10.84 -18.84 -43.23
CA THR A 606 -9.62 -19.63 -42.97
C THR A 606 -9.27 -19.73 -41.50
N THR A 607 -9.77 -18.82 -40.67
CA THR A 607 -9.43 -18.70 -39.25
C THR A 607 -10.63 -18.24 -38.44
N ILE A 608 -10.83 -18.90 -37.29
CA ILE A 608 -11.83 -18.53 -36.28
C ILE A 608 -11.07 -18.14 -35.01
N GLY A 609 -11.29 -16.92 -34.52
CA GLY A 609 -10.60 -16.39 -33.35
C GLY A 609 -10.97 -17.08 -32.03
N ASP A 610 -10.21 -16.75 -30.98
CA ASP A 610 -10.45 -17.24 -29.62
C ASP A 610 -11.86 -16.83 -29.15
N GLU A 611 -12.58 -17.70 -28.45
CA GLU A 611 -13.90 -17.38 -27.89
C GLU A 611 -14.95 -16.86 -28.90
N ALA A 612 -14.73 -16.99 -30.22
CA ALA A 612 -15.55 -16.34 -31.25
C ALA A 612 -17.05 -16.62 -31.15
N PHE A 613 -17.45 -17.79 -30.64
CA PHE A 613 -18.82 -18.20 -30.38
C PHE A 613 -18.98 -18.80 -28.96
N SER A 614 -18.20 -18.34 -27.99
CA SER A 614 -18.26 -18.82 -26.59
C SER A 614 -19.53 -18.36 -25.85
N ASN A 615 -19.84 -19.03 -24.75
CA ASN A 615 -20.89 -18.71 -23.79
C ASN A 615 -22.29 -18.53 -24.40
N ASN A 616 -22.63 -19.34 -25.41
CA ASN A 616 -23.93 -19.22 -26.06
C ASN A 616 -25.02 -19.91 -25.22
N SER A 617 -25.88 -19.13 -24.57
CA SER A 617 -26.80 -19.58 -23.50
C SER A 617 -27.86 -20.61 -23.91
N ARG A 618 -28.10 -20.81 -25.22
CA ARG A 618 -28.96 -21.90 -25.73
C ARG A 618 -28.22 -23.22 -25.91
N ALA A 619 -26.98 -23.31 -25.42
CA ALA A 619 -26.05 -24.42 -25.62
C ALA A 619 -25.88 -24.69 -27.11
N LEU A 620 -25.11 -23.85 -27.81
CA LEU A 620 -24.75 -24.01 -29.22
C LEU A 620 -24.53 -25.51 -29.52
N THR A 621 -25.48 -26.14 -30.21
CA THR A 621 -25.53 -27.62 -30.25
C THR A 621 -24.76 -28.19 -31.43
N SER A 622 -24.66 -27.42 -32.52
CA SER A 622 -24.02 -27.84 -33.75
C SER A 622 -23.34 -26.66 -34.43
N VAL A 623 -22.09 -26.89 -34.84
CA VAL A 623 -21.31 -25.99 -35.70
C VAL A 623 -20.90 -26.78 -36.93
N ILE A 624 -21.12 -26.21 -38.11
CA ILE A 624 -20.59 -26.75 -39.37
C ILE A 624 -19.38 -25.93 -39.78
N ILE A 625 -18.21 -26.58 -39.84
CA ILE A 625 -16.93 -25.96 -40.20
C ILE A 625 -16.46 -26.53 -41.56
N PRO A 626 -16.08 -25.69 -42.54
CA PRO A 626 -15.56 -26.15 -43.82
C PRO A 626 -14.07 -26.51 -43.75
N ASP A 627 -13.60 -27.26 -44.75
CA ASP A 627 -12.20 -27.69 -44.86
C ASP A 627 -11.20 -26.53 -45.00
N SER A 628 -11.68 -25.36 -45.43
CA SER A 628 -10.87 -24.14 -45.52
C SER A 628 -10.42 -23.60 -44.17
N VAL A 629 -11.09 -23.96 -43.07
CA VAL A 629 -10.69 -23.54 -41.71
C VAL A 629 -9.47 -24.34 -41.26
N ILE A 630 -8.31 -23.70 -41.34
CA ILE A 630 -7.03 -24.28 -40.95
C ILE A 630 -6.63 -23.94 -39.50
N SER A 631 -7.28 -22.95 -38.88
CA SER A 631 -7.03 -22.54 -37.50
C SER A 631 -8.32 -22.21 -36.77
N VAL A 632 -8.46 -22.78 -35.57
CA VAL A 632 -9.57 -22.54 -34.64
C VAL A 632 -8.97 -22.13 -33.30
N GLY A 633 -9.35 -20.96 -32.81
CA GLY A 633 -8.88 -20.38 -31.56
C GLY A 633 -9.29 -21.14 -30.31
N TYR A 634 -8.67 -20.77 -29.19
CA TYR A 634 -8.96 -21.32 -27.87
C TYR A 634 -10.40 -20.98 -27.45
N HIS A 635 -11.16 -21.99 -27.00
CA HIS A 635 -12.59 -21.87 -26.65
C HIS A 635 -13.46 -21.17 -27.70
N ALA A 636 -13.09 -21.24 -28.99
CA ALA A 636 -13.86 -20.64 -30.08
C ALA A 636 -15.34 -21.08 -30.07
N PHE A 637 -15.63 -22.26 -29.52
CA PHE A 637 -16.97 -22.79 -29.28
C PHE A 637 -17.07 -23.37 -27.86
N ASP A 638 -18.28 -23.40 -27.30
CA ASP A 638 -18.55 -24.04 -26.01
C ASP A 638 -18.15 -25.52 -25.98
N VAL A 639 -17.67 -26.00 -24.82
CA VAL A 639 -17.13 -27.37 -24.63
C VAL A 639 -18.14 -28.47 -24.99
N SER A 640 -19.45 -28.19 -24.95
CA SER A 640 -20.52 -29.15 -25.26
C SER A 640 -20.97 -29.19 -26.74
N VAL A 641 -20.32 -28.43 -27.62
CA VAL A 641 -20.75 -28.27 -29.03
C VAL A 641 -20.36 -29.48 -29.89
N THR A 642 -21.28 -29.98 -30.71
CA THR A 642 -20.94 -30.95 -31.76
C THR A 642 -20.36 -30.23 -32.98
N ILE A 643 -19.07 -30.43 -33.27
CA ILE A 643 -18.42 -29.90 -34.46
C ILE A 643 -18.55 -30.91 -35.61
N LYS A 644 -19.16 -30.49 -36.72
CA LYS A 644 -19.21 -31.25 -37.97
C LYS A 644 -18.29 -30.58 -38.98
N ARG A 645 -17.34 -31.34 -39.53
CA ARG A 645 -16.59 -30.92 -40.71
C ARG A 645 -17.33 -31.37 -41.96
N ASN A 646 -17.45 -30.47 -42.93
CA ASN A 646 -17.98 -30.81 -44.26
C ASN A 646 -17.01 -31.69 -45.04
#